data_AF-A0A3F3PP23-F1
#
_entry.id   AF-A0A3F3PP23-F1
#
_cell.length_a   1.000
_cell.length_b   1.000
_cell.length_c   1.000
_cell.angle_alpha   90.00
_cell.angle_beta   90.00
_cell.angle_gamma   90.00
#
_symmetry.space_group_name_H-M   'P 1'
#
loop_
_entity.id
_entity.type
_entity.pdbx_description
1 polymer ?
#
loop_
_entity_poly.entity_id
_entity_poly.type
_entity_poly.pdbx_seq_one_letter_code
_entity_poly.pdbx_strand_id
1 'polypeptide(L)'
;MLHLVCLALLCHVARGLPTQASHNAQPVINLGYARYQGVRLEAGVDEFLGMRYASPPIGDLRFRAPQDPPANQTLQSATEYGPICIGLDEAESPGDISEDCLFINVFKPSTATSQSKLPVWLFIQGGGYAENSNANYNGTQVIQASDDAIVFVTFNYRVGALGFLASEKVRQSGDLNAGLLDQRKALRWVKQYIEQFGGDPDHIVIHGVSAGAGSVAYHLSAYGGKDEGLFIGAIVESSFWPTQRTVSEMEFQFERFVNDTGCSSARDSLECLREQDIATIQKGNTASPFPGGSSSPLPDWYFLPVTDGSLVPDELYNAFDAGNFIKVPVLVGDDTDEGSNFAYNASSSADVSRFFKNNYPNLTSQQLNEINQVYPRGKLLPRHAAYFGASSAAYGDATFTCPGNHVASSAARYLPNSVWNYRVNIIDESNIAGGIGVPHTFELPAIFGAGSTGTLSSDSSYLTYNAAIIPVTMHYFISFVQTLNPNTYRYATAPEWNTWGNGQRLRLQTNDTAMEAVPESSVQDCAFWKSLSVPMEDLTTREWINALIEPGHLLVWALRYYVKVNLETVFCKGQIFAPLLHQSRLRDEAFGKFWVAFSTYLQANAPPPATQPPDQIIRSSDLIPVLLSRASGTVLDVGPGTGTQMPLLRSPAIKTIYGAEPCHGLHAELRASATSQGLEDKYNILPCGVESADLIPALQKQGLLKTDTSDVPSILENLSTTKEGVFDTIVCVRVLCSVPDMRRTVQDLYTLLRPGGKMLVVEHVVNPWRTPKGSVIARLVQAFYGFLGWSWYMGNCCMNRDTTSALKHAADRDGGWESVELDSWFESTPMPYVAGILTKKGGVN
;
A
#
# COMPACT_ATOMS: atom_id res chain seq x y z
N MET A 1 -13.88 -77.90 56.43
CA MET A 1 -12.85 -78.79 55.83
C MET A 1 -12.53 -78.33 54.42
N LEU A 2 -11.32 -77.79 54.24
CA LEU A 2 -10.40 -77.91 53.08
C LEU A 2 -10.91 -77.67 51.65
N HIS A 3 -10.49 -76.57 51.01
CA HIS A 3 -9.37 -76.43 50.03
C HIS A 3 -9.84 -76.56 48.56
N LEU A 4 -9.91 -75.45 47.80
CA LEU A 4 -8.86 -74.83 46.93
C LEU A 4 -8.76 -75.50 45.55
N VAL A 5 -9.08 -74.78 44.46
CA VAL A 5 -8.31 -74.68 43.19
C VAL A 5 -8.87 -73.50 42.35
N CYS A 6 -7.96 -72.61 41.93
CA CYS A 6 -8.16 -71.51 40.98
C CYS A 6 -8.19 -71.98 39.51
N LEU A 7 -8.95 -71.32 38.62
CA LEU A 7 -8.40 -70.48 37.52
C LEU A 7 -9.52 -69.84 36.66
N ALA A 8 -9.19 -68.66 36.16
CA ALA A 8 -9.91 -67.69 35.33
C ALA A 8 -10.87 -68.20 34.23
N LEU A 9 -11.99 -67.50 34.03
CA LEU A 9 -12.60 -67.29 32.70
C LEU A 9 -13.43 -66.00 32.65
N LEU A 10 -13.36 -65.34 31.50
CA LEU A 10 -13.87 -64.01 31.16
C LEU A 10 -15.39 -63.85 31.35
N CYS A 11 -15.83 -62.71 31.91
CA CYS A 11 -17.20 -62.22 31.75
C CYS A 11 -17.23 -61.02 30.79
N HIS A 12 -17.93 -61.22 29.68
CA HIS A 12 -18.27 -60.22 28.68
C HIS A 12 -19.03 -59.03 29.28
N VAL A 13 -18.47 -57.83 29.14
CA VAL A 13 -19.25 -56.59 29.18
C VAL A 13 -19.90 -56.45 27.81
N ALA A 14 -21.22 -56.52 27.79
CA ALA A 14 -22.04 -56.24 26.62
C ALA A 14 -21.72 -54.82 26.12
N ARG A 15 -21.06 -54.74 24.96
CA ARG A 15 -20.97 -53.50 24.18
C ARG A 15 -22.37 -53.21 23.66
N GLY A 16 -22.98 -52.13 24.15
CA GLY A 16 -24.11 -51.52 23.48
C GLY A 16 -23.73 -51.25 22.02
N LEU A 17 -24.54 -51.77 21.10
CA LEU A 17 -24.47 -51.39 19.69
C LEU A 17 -24.58 -49.85 19.60
N PRO A 18 -23.80 -49.18 18.72
CA PRO A 18 -24.08 -47.79 18.42
C PRO A 18 -25.46 -47.74 17.77
N THR A 19 -26.38 -47.06 18.42
CA THR A 19 -27.67 -46.69 17.86
C THR A 19 -27.42 -45.98 16.54
N GLN A 20 -27.94 -46.53 15.44
CA GLN A 20 -28.12 -45.83 14.17
C GLN A 20 -28.68 -44.44 14.47
N ALA A 21 -27.89 -43.40 14.19
CA ALA A 21 -28.38 -42.03 14.20
C ALA A 21 -29.52 -41.97 13.18
N SER A 22 -30.72 -41.63 13.63
CA SER A 22 -31.87 -41.54 12.74
C SER A 22 -31.60 -40.51 11.66
N HIS A 23 -31.79 -40.86 10.38
CA HIS A 23 -31.83 -39.94 9.23
C HIS A 23 -32.94 -38.86 9.33
N ASN A 24 -33.71 -38.80 10.43
CA ASN A 24 -34.93 -37.98 10.58
C ASN A 24 -34.79 -36.72 11.46
N ALA A 25 -33.62 -36.41 12.02
CA ALA A 25 -33.44 -35.21 12.84
C ALA A 25 -32.76 -34.09 12.03
N GLN A 26 -33.50 -33.01 11.78
CA GLN A 26 -32.97 -31.78 11.16
C GLN A 26 -31.91 -31.16 12.08
N PRO A 27 -30.74 -30.77 11.57
CA PRO A 27 -29.64 -30.28 12.40
C PRO A 27 -29.94 -28.87 12.94
N VAL A 28 -29.60 -28.61 14.20
CA VAL A 28 -29.80 -27.31 14.86
C VAL A 28 -28.50 -26.84 15.49
N ILE A 29 -28.13 -25.58 15.24
CA ILE A 29 -26.96 -24.92 15.82
C ILE A 29 -27.41 -23.74 16.68
N ASN A 30 -26.79 -23.58 17.86
CA ASN A 30 -27.07 -22.50 18.79
C ASN A 30 -25.87 -21.56 18.90
N LEU A 31 -26.03 -20.32 18.46
CA LEU A 31 -24.99 -19.28 18.48
C LEU A 31 -25.15 -18.31 19.66
N GLY A 32 -26.07 -18.59 20.58
CA GLY A 32 -26.42 -17.70 21.69
C GLY A 32 -27.38 -16.59 21.26
N TYR A 33 -26.98 -15.74 20.29
CA TYR A 33 -27.85 -14.66 19.79
C TYR A 33 -29.03 -15.18 18.97
N ALA A 34 -28.84 -16.31 18.28
CA ALA A 34 -29.87 -16.99 17.50
C ALA A 34 -29.63 -18.51 17.47
N ARG A 35 -30.68 -19.26 17.11
CA ARG A 35 -30.62 -20.70 16.85
C ARG A 35 -31.09 -20.95 15.43
N TYR A 36 -30.34 -21.73 14.66
CA TYR A 36 -30.61 -21.99 13.26
C TYR A 36 -30.87 -23.48 13.03
N GLN A 37 -31.93 -23.78 12.28
CA GLN A 37 -32.24 -25.13 11.81
C GLN A 37 -31.82 -25.26 10.35
N GLY A 38 -30.87 -26.15 10.08
CA GLY A 38 -30.34 -26.40 8.74
C GLY A 38 -30.98 -27.59 8.05
N VAL A 39 -30.36 -28.03 6.95
CA VAL A 39 -30.73 -29.21 6.16
C VAL A 39 -29.64 -30.26 6.27
N ARG A 40 -30.02 -31.53 6.43
CA ARG A 40 -29.10 -32.66 6.29
C ARG A 40 -29.23 -33.30 4.92
N LEU A 41 -28.14 -33.35 4.16
CA LEU A 41 -28.08 -33.99 2.86
C LEU A 41 -27.75 -35.49 2.98
N GLU A 42 -28.21 -36.28 2.01
CA GLU A 42 -27.78 -37.69 1.86
C GLU A 42 -26.26 -37.82 1.64
N ALA A 43 -25.65 -36.77 1.10
CA ALA A 43 -24.22 -36.62 0.89
C ALA A 43 -23.36 -36.67 2.17
N GLY A 44 -23.99 -36.68 3.36
CA GLY A 44 -23.28 -36.64 4.63
C GLY A 44 -22.90 -35.24 5.07
N VAL A 45 -23.49 -34.19 4.48
CA VAL A 45 -23.21 -32.78 4.79
C VAL A 45 -24.46 -32.12 5.38
N ASP A 46 -24.28 -31.31 6.44
CA ASP A 46 -25.31 -30.40 6.93
C ASP A 46 -25.06 -28.99 6.37
N GLU A 47 -26.12 -28.34 5.88
CA GLU A 47 -26.12 -27.00 5.32
C GLU A 47 -26.91 -26.04 6.22
N PHE A 48 -26.34 -24.86 6.48
CA PHE A 48 -26.99 -23.75 7.18
C PHE A 48 -26.88 -22.51 6.30
N LEU A 49 -27.96 -22.17 5.61
CA LEU A 49 -28.00 -21.15 4.57
C LEU A 49 -28.77 -19.91 5.08
N GLY A 50 -28.41 -18.71 4.61
CA GLY A 50 -29.16 -17.49 4.93
C GLY A 50 -29.08 -17.04 6.40
N MET A 51 -28.01 -17.39 7.12
CA MET A 51 -27.82 -16.90 8.49
C MET A 51 -27.34 -15.44 8.47
N ARG A 52 -27.75 -14.63 9.45
CA ARG A 52 -27.35 -13.20 9.50
C ARG A 52 -26.06 -13.04 10.29
N TYR A 53 -25.02 -12.49 9.66
CA TYR A 53 -23.80 -12.11 10.36
C TYR A 53 -23.77 -10.63 10.77
N ALA A 54 -24.72 -9.84 10.27
CA ALA A 54 -24.92 -8.43 10.60
C ALA A 54 -26.41 -8.05 10.57
N SER A 55 -26.73 -6.86 11.11
CA SER A 55 -28.05 -6.25 10.93
C SER A 55 -28.27 -5.84 9.46
N PRO A 56 -29.53 -5.86 8.96
CA PRO A 56 -29.85 -5.35 7.62
C PRO A 56 -29.34 -3.91 7.42
N PRO A 57 -28.55 -3.61 6.38
CA PRO A 57 -27.93 -2.30 6.18
C PRO A 57 -28.89 -1.28 5.52
N ILE A 58 -30.16 -1.28 5.96
CA ILE A 58 -31.25 -0.48 5.41
C ILE A 58 -31.51 0.80 6.20
N GLY A 59 -32.17 1.78 5.57
CA GLY A 59 -32.54 3.05 6.21
C GLY A 59 -31.31 3.80 6.72
N ASP A 60 -31.27 4.13 8.02
CA ASP A 60 -30.11 4.85 8.59
C ASP A 60 -28.81 4.03 8.56
N LEU A 61 -28.88 2.69 8.47
CA LEU A 61 -27.69 1.83 8.36
C LEU A 61 -27.10 1.80 6.95
N ARG A 62 -27.78 2.39 5.95
CA ARG A 62 -27.24 2.56 4.61
C ARG A 62 -26.00 3.45 4.66
N PHE A 63 -24.95 3.04 3.94
CA PHE A 63 -23.63 3.69 3.91
C PHE A 63 -22.88 3.76 5.27
N ARG A 64 -23.23 2.87 6.22
CA ARG A 64 -22.51 2.71 7.49
C ARG A 64 -21.82 1.35 7.59
N ALA A 65 -20.87 1.22 8.49
CA ALA A 65 -20.28 -0.05 8.88
C ALA A 65 -21.38 -1.04 9.38
N PRO A 66 -21.22 -2.34 9.12
CA PRO A 66 -22.17 -3.36 9.55
C PRO A 66 -22.26 -3.45 11.08
N GLN A 67 -23.48 -3.44 11.61
CA GLN A 67 -23.74 -3.65 13.04
C GLN A 67 -24.00 -5.12 13.35
N ASP A 68 -23.94 -5.47 14.64
CA ASP A 68 -24.21 -6.85 15.10
C ASP A 68 -25.59 -7.33 14.64
N PRO A 69 -25.75 -8.63 14.33
CA PRO A 69 -27.04 -9.18 13.98
C PRO A 69 -27.98 -9.13 15.20
N PRO A 70 -29.29 -8.88 14.99
CA PRO A 70 -30.24 -8.79 16.09
C PRO A 70 -30.39 -10.15 16.79
N ALA A 71 -30.43 -10.13 18.12
CA ALA A 71 -30.74 -11.33 18.89
C ALA A 71 -32.19 -11.77 18.63
N ASN A 72 -32.40 -13.05 18.37
CA ASN A 72 -33.71 -13.63 18.13
C ASN A 72 -33.86 -14.98 18.85
N GLN A 73 -34.83 -15.05 19.77
CA GLN A 73 -35.09 -16.25 20.58
C GLN A 73 -35.85 -17.34 19.80
N THR A 74 -36.60 -16.93 18.77
CA THR A 74 -37.33 -17.84 17.89
C THR A 74 -36.35 -18.66 17.07
N LEU A 75 -36.62 -19.95 16.88
CA LEU A 75 -35.82 -20.79 15.98
C LEU A 75 -35.88 -20.21 14.56
N GLN A 76 -34.72 -19.91 13.98
CA GLN A 76 -34.60 -19.35 12.65
C GLN A 76 -34.41 -20.47 11.63
N SER A 77 -35.07 -20.37 10.47
CA SER A 77 -34.80 -21.27 9.36
C SER A 77 -33.45 -20.91 8.74
N ALA A 78 -32.64 -21.92 8.44
CA ALA A 78 -31.39 -21.81 7.68
C ALA A 78 -31.35 -22.84 6.55
N THR A 79 -32.49 -23.04 5.88
CA THR A 79 -32.66 -24.07 4.84
C THR A 79 -32.62 -23.52 3.41
N GLU A 80 -32.61 -22.19 3.27
CA GLU A 80 -32.64 -21.49 1.99
C GLU A 80 -31.64 -20.34 2.04
N TYR A 81 -31.06 -19.98 0.90
CA TYR A 81 -30.23 -18.79 0.78
C TYR A 81 -31.07 -17.54 1.01
N GLY A 82 -30.48 -16.53 1.66
CA GLY A 82 -30.99 -15.16 1.60
C GLY A 82 -30.62 -14.51 0.26
N PRO A 83 -31.25 -13.37 -0.09
CA PRO A 83 -30.89 -12.63 -1.29
C PRO A 83 -29.43 -12.17 -1.28
N ILE A 84 -28.84 -12.08 -2.48
CA ILE A 84 -27.55 -11.41 -2.68
C ILE A 84 -27.71 -9.89 -2.60
N CYS A 85 -26.59 -9.19 -2.44
CA CYS A 85 -26.60 -7.73 -2.36
C CYS A 85 -26.85 -7.12 -3.73
N ILE A 86 -27.82 -6.21 -3.81
CA ILE A 86 -28.12 -5.47 -5.03
C ILE A 86 -26.93 -4.61 -5.47
N GLY A 87 -26.46 -4.87 -6.67
CA GLY A 87 -25.30 -4.27 -7.32
C GLY A 87 -25.62 -3.11 -8.26
N LEU A 88 -24.60 -2.71 -9.02
CA LEU A 88 -24.67 -1.69 -10.07
C LEU A 88 -25.64 -2.10 -11.17
N ASP A 89 -26.51 -1.19 -11.62
CA ASP A 89 -27.48 -1.41 -12.72
C ASP A 89 -28.46 -2.61 -12.52
N GLU A 90 -28.52 -3.18 -11.31
CA GLU A 90 -29.45 -4.24 -10.94
C GLU A 90 -30.81 -3.71 -10.44
N ALA A 91 -31.80 -4.59 -10.43
CA ALA A 91 -33.12 -4.32 -9.85
C ALA A 91 -33.41 -5.28 -8.70
N GLU A 92 -34.11 -4.78 -7.68
CA GLU A 92 -34.53 -5.64 -6.56
C GLU A 92 -35.45 -6.76 -7.05
N SER A 93 -35.14 -8.00 -6.65
CA SER A 93 -35.93 -9.19 -6.94
C SER A 93 -36.23 -9.89 -5.61
N PRO A 94 -37.50 -9.94 -5.15
CA PRO A 94 -37.84 -10.49 -3.84
C PRO A 94 -37.33 -11.91 -3.65
N GLY A 95 -36.44 -12.10 -2.66
CA GLY A 95 -35.82 -13.40 -2.33
C GLY A 95 -34.49 -13.66 -3.03
N ASP A 96 -34.19 -12.97 -4.13
CA ASP A 96 -32.98 -13.20 -4.93
C ASP A 96 -31.95 -12.08 -4.77
N ILE A 97 -32.36 -10.81 -4.89
CA ILE A 97 -31.48 -9.63 -4.89
C ILE A 97 -32.13 -8.53 -4.04
N SER A 98 -31.46 -8.04 -2.99
CA SER A 98 -32.00 -6.99 -2.10
C SER A 98 -30.91 -6.17 -1.39
N GLU A 99 -31.29 -5.08 -0.74
CA GLU A 99 -30.43 -4.32 0.18
C GLU A 99 -30.25 -5.05 1.52
N ASP A 100 -31.25 -5.81 1.97
CA ASP A 100 -31.14 -6.70 3.12
C ASP A 100 -30.46 -8.01 2.70
N CYS A 101 -29.12 -7.99 2.64
CA CYS A 101 -28.35 -9.05 1.98
C CYS A 101 -27.19 -9.64 2.81
N LEU A 102 -26.93 -9.15 4.04
CA LEU A 102 -25.75 -9.53 4.83
C LEU A 102 -25.90 -10.91 5.49
N PHE A 103 -25.86 -11.93 4.63
CA PHE A 103 -26.02 -13.34 4.96
C PHE A 103 -24.70 -14.12 4.84
N ILE A 104 -24.57 -15.14 5.67
CA ILE A 104 -23.48 -16.12 5.69
C ILE A 104 -24.06 -17.54 5.66
N ASN A 105 -23.37 -18.44 4.97
CA ASN A 105 -23.77 -19.82 4.76
C ASN A 105 -22.64 -20.74 5.23
N VAL A 106 -22.99 -21.85 5.89
CA VAL A 106 -22.02 -22.82 6.42
C VAL A 106 -22.39 -24.24 6.00
N PHE A 107 -21.41 -24.96 5.48
CA PHE A 107 -21.48 -26.37 5.11
C PHE A 107 -20.52 -27.14 6.00
N LYS A 108 -20.99 -28.22 6.64
CA LYS A 108 -20.17 -29.03 7.54
C LYS A 108 -20.45 -30.54 7.39
N PRO A 109 -19.49 -31.43 7.66
CA PRO A 109 -19.73 -32.86 7.74
C PRO A 109 -20.79 -33.19 8.79
N SER A 110 -21.80 -33.99 8.48
CA SER A 110 -22.95 -34.28 9.37
C SER A 110 -22.53 -34.81 10.75
N THR A 111 -21.40 -35.50 10.80
CA THR A 111 -20.80 -36.07 12.02
C THR A 111 -20.02 -35.07 12.86
N ALA A 112 -19.64 -33.91 12.30
CA ALA A 112 -18.87 -32.90 13.02
C ALA A 112 -19.69 -32.23 14.13
N THR A 113 -19.02 -31.98 15.24
CA THR A 113 -19.55 -31.36 16.46
C THR A 113 -18.63 -30.22 16.89
N SER A 114 -18.99 -29.45 17.91
CA SER A 114 -18.14 -28.34 18.40
C SER A 114 -16.72 -28.73 18.82
N GLN A 115 -16.48 -30.03 19.05
CA GLN A 115 -15.20 -30.59 19.45
C GLN A 115 -14.33 -31.00 18.26
N SER A 116 -14.86 -31.01 17.03
CA SER A 116 -14.18 -31.56 15.85
C SER A 116 -12.97 -30.73 15.41
N LYS A 117 -13.03 -29.39 15.53
CA LYS A 117 -11.93 -28.47 15.20
C LYS A 117 -11.35 -28.70 13.80
N LEU A 118 -12.23 -28.69 12.79
CA LEU A 118 -11.87 -28.90 11.38
C LEU A 118 -11.33 -27.61 10.75
N PRO A 119 -10.35 -27.67 9.83
CA PRO A 119 -9.95 -26.54 9.00
C PRO A 119 -11.15 -25.85 8.33
N VAL A 120 -11.17 -24.52 8.36
CA VAL A 120 -12.25 -23.71 7.81
C VAL A 120 -11.80 -23.05 6.52
N TRP A 121 -12.54 -23.30 5.45
CA TRP A 121 -12.41 -22.62 4.17
C TRP A 121 -13.44 -21.51 4.07
N LEU A 122 -13.01 -20.26 4.25
CA LEU A 122 -13.86 -19.08 4.16
C LEU A 122 -13.72 -18.43 2.78
N PHE A 123 -14.74 -18.56 1.95
CA PHE A 123 -14.76 -18.03 0.58
C PHE A 123 -15.34 -16.62 0.51
N ILE A 124 -14.63 -15.74 -0.20
CA ILE A 124 -14.97 -14.34 -0.50
C ILE A 124 -15.20 -14.25 -2.01
N GLN A 125 -16.45 -14.04 -2.41
CA GLN A 125 -16.84 -13.96 -3.82
C GLN A 125 -16.27 -12.71 -4.53
N GLY A 126 -16.28 -12.75 -5.87
CA GLY A 126 -15.92 -11.64 -6.74
C GLY A 126 -17.13 -10.84 -7.24
N GLY A 127 -16.96 -10.21 -8.41
CA GLY A 127 -17.96 -9.32 -9.04
C GLY A 127 -17.51 -7.85 -9.14
N GLY A 128 -16.20 -7.61 -9.17
CA GLY A 128 -15.63 -6.29 -9.46
C GLY A 128 -15.96 -5.18 -8.46
N TYR A 129 -16.40 -5.55 -7.25
CA TYR A 129 -17.01 -4.65 -6.26
C TYR A 129 -18.33 -3.99 -6.72
N ALA A 130 -18.82 -4.34 -7.91
CA ALA A 130 -20.07 -3.85 -8.50
C ALA A 130 -21.25 -4.79 -8.25
N GLU A 131 -21.00 -6.10 -8.20
CA GLU A 131 -21.98 -7.17 -8.09
C GLU A 131 -21.48 -8.29 -7.17
N ASN A 132 -22.37 -9.22 -6.81
CA ASN A 132 -22.06 -10.48 -6.14
C ASN A 132 -22.10 -11.64 -7.15
N SER A 133 -21.02 -11.88 -7.89
CA SER A 133 -21.03 -12.74 -9.09
C SER A 133 -20.62 -14.20 -8.85
N ASN A 134 -20.24 -14.57 -7.61
CA ASN A 134 -19.88 -15.95 -7.23
C ASN A 134 -20.62 -16.38 -5.96
N ALA A 135 -21.85 -15.90 -5.77
CA ALA A 135 -22.65 -16.18 -4.59
C ALA A 135 -23.12 -17.65 -4.55
N ASN A 136 -23.47 -18.11 -3.34
CA ASN A 136 -24.20 -19.37 -3.13
C ASN A 136 -23.51 -20.63 -3.69
N TYR A 137 -22.18 -20.61 -3.79
CA TYR A 137 -21.39 -21.78 -4.19
C TYR A 137 -21.54 -22.91 -3.16
N ASN A 138 -21.65 -24.14 -3.66
CA ASN A 138 -21.92 -25.32 -2.84
C ASN A 138 -20.62 -25.96 -2.34
N GLY A 139 -20.50 -26.14 -1.02
CA GLY A 139 -19.32 -26.75 -0.39
C GLY A 139 -19.34 -28.28 -0.33
N THR A 140 -20.42 -28.95 -0.75
CA THR A 140 -20.61 -30.39 -0.53
C THR A 140 -19.52 -31.23 -1.15
N GLN A 141 -19.15 -30.97 -2.41
CA GLN A 141 -18.15 -31.79 -3.12
C GLN A 141 -16.76 -31.65 -2.50
N VAL A 142 -16.34 -30.45 -2.10
CA VAL A 142 -15.02 -30.25 -1.47
C VAL A 142 -14.96 -30.86 -0.07
N ILE A 143 -16.06 -30.87 0.67
CA ILE A 143 -16.15 -31.57 1.96
C ILE A 143 -16.01 -33.08 1.75
N GLN A 144 -16.74 -33.66 0.80
CA GLN A 144 -16.65 -35.09 0.49
C GLN A 144 -15.25 -35.49 -0.01
N ALA A 145 -14.65 -34.67 -0.88
CA ALA A 145 -13.29 -34.92 -1.39
C ALA A 145 -12.20 -34.74 -0.32
N SER A 146 -12.49 -34.05 0.78
CA SER A 146 -11.58 -33.92 1.92
C SER A 146 -11.65 -35.10 2.90
N ASP A 147 -12.41 -36.16 2.58
CA ASP A 147 -12.78 -37.23 3.53
C ASP A 147 -13.52 -36.66 4.76
N ASP A 148 -14.47 -35.74 4.54
CA ASP A 148 -15.30 -35.12 5.58
C ASP A 148 -14.48 -34.36 6.65
N ALA A 149 -13.36 -33.74 6.25
CA ALA A 149 -12.38 -33.15 7.16
C ALA A 149 -12.31 -31.61 7.16
N ILE A 150 -13.18 -30.90 6.43
CA ILE A 150 -13.21 -29.43 6.41
C ILE A 150 -14.61 -28.85 6.64
N VAL A 151 -14.68 -27.57 7.02
CA VAL A 151 -15.90 -26.76 7.02
C VAL A 151 -15.79 -25.69 5.93
N PHE A 152 -16.83 -25.48 5.14
CA PHE A 152 -16.86 -24.47 4.07
C PHE A 152 -17.86 -23.36 4.39
N VAL A 153 -17.46 -22.11 4.12
CA VAL A 153 -18.24 -20.92 4.46
C VAL A 153 -18.26 -19.95 3.28
N THR A 154 -19.44 -19.44 2.93
CA THR A 154 -19.63 -18.36 1.92
C THR A 154 -20.47 -17.24 2.51
N PHE A 155 -20.35 -16.02 2.00
CA PHE A 155 -21.16 -14.89 2.46
C PHE A 155 -21.29 -13.80 1.39
N ASN A 156 -22.25 -12.91 1.59
CA ASN A 156 -22.47 -11.72 0.79
C ASN A 156 -21.87 -10.48 1.45
N TYR A 157 -21.38 -9.52 0.68
CA TYR A 157 -21.00 -8.19 1.17
C TYR A 157 -21.59 -7.11 0.25
N ARG A 158 -21.80 -5.88 0.75
CA ARG A 158 -22.35 -4.80 -0.09
C ARG A 158 -21.41 -4.41 -1.22
N VAL A 159 -21.99 -4.10 -2.37
CA VAL A 159 -21.32 -3.74 -3.63
C VAL A 159 -21.93 -2.46 -4.23
N GLY A 160 -21.36 -1.97 -5.33
CA GLY A 160 -21.81 -0.74 -6.01
C GLY A 160 -21.80 0.47 -5.08
N ALA A 161 -22.72 1.40 -5.30
CA ALA A 161 -22.87 2.59 -4.44
C ALA A 161 -23.15 2.23 -2.98
N LEU A 162 -23.90 1.15 -2.71
CA LEU A 162 -24.27 0.77 -1.35
C LEU A 162 -23.06 0.28 -0.52
N GLY A 163 -22.07 -0.31 -1.18
CA GLY A 163 -20.83 -0.79 -0.55
C GLY A 163 -19.66 0.19 -0.61
N PHE A 164 -19.60 1.03 -1.63
CA PHE A 164 -18.39 1.79 -1.99
C PHE A 164 -18.63 3.27 -2.33
N LEU A 165 -19.73 3.87 -1.88
CA LEU A 165 -19.90 5.32 -1.98
C LEU A 165 -18.81 6.04 -1.16
N ALA A 166 -18.06 6.93 -1.80
CA ALA A 166 -16.92 7.61 -1.19
C ALA A 166 -17.06 9.14 -1.25
N SER A 167 -16.99 9.79 -0.09
CA SER A 167 -16.96 11.24 0.11
C SER A 167 -16.57 11.55 1.56
N GLU A 168 -16.05 12.74 1.84
CA GLU A 168 -15.88 13.19 3.22
C GLU A 168 -17.23 13.26 3.97
N LYS A 169 -18.35 13.48 3.27
CA LYS A 169 -19.70 13.41 3.87
C LYS A 169 -20.03 12.00 4.33
N VAL A 170 -19.66 10.98 3.55
CA VAL A 170 -19.80 9.57 3.95
C VAL A 170 -18.92 9.31 5.16
N ARG A 171 -17.64 9.68 5.14
CA ARG A 171 -16.72 9.49 6.28
C ARG A 171 -17.21 10.15 7.58
N GLN A 172 -17.83 11.33 7.51
CA GLN A 172 -18.28 12.07 8.69
C GLN A 172 -19.56 11.53 9.34
N SER A 173 -20.45 10.94 8.55
CA SER A 173 -21.78 10.50 9.02
C SER A 173 -22.13 9.09 8.53
N GLY A 174 -21.11 8.26 8.34
CA GLY A 174 -21.15 6.90 7.79
C GLY A 174 -19.74 6.33 7.76
N ASP A 175 -19.47 5.36 6.90
CA ASP A 175 -18.18 4.69 6.82
C ASP A 175 -17.79 4.43 5.37
N LEU A 176 -16.54 4.72 5.02
CA LEU A 176 -15.96 4.37 3.72
C LEU A 176 -15.74 2.86 3.62
N ASN A 177 -15.62 2.35 2.39
CA ASN A 177 -15.33 0.94 2.13
C ASN A 177 -16.28 -0.02 2.89
N ALA A 178 -17.57 0.34 2.99
CA ALA A 178 -18.57 -0.41 3.75
C ALA A 178 -18.65 -1.88 3.32
N GLY A 179 -18.47 -2.18 2.02
CA GLY A 179 -18.37 -3.54 1.50
C GLY A 179 -17.17 -4.33 2.04
N LEU A 180 -15.99 -3.71 2.22
CA LEU A 180 -14.86 -4.37 2.88
C LEU A 180 -15.10 -4.53 4.39
N LEU A 181 -15.78 -3.58 5.04
CA LEU A 181 -16.16 -3.68 6.45
C LEU A 181 -17.17 -4.80 6.69
N ASP A 182 -18.08 -5.05 5.74
CA ASP A 182 -18.95 -6.23 5.72
C ASP A 182 -18.16 -7.52 5.75
N GLN A 183 -17.11 -7.62 4.93
CA GLN A 183 -16.22 -8.76 4.96
C GLN A 183 -15.47 -8.87 6.29
N ARG A 184 -14.93 -7.77 6.86
CA ARG A 184 -14.33 -7.80 8.21
C ARG A 184 -15.30 -8.31 9.26
N LYS A 185 -16.58 -7.94 9.16
CA LYS A 185 -17.62 -8.41 10.07
C LYS A 185 -17.90 -9.91 9.91
N ALA A 186 -17.96 -10.40 8.68
CA ALA A 186 -18.09 -11.84 8.41
C ALA A 186 -16.88 -12.64 8.92
N LEU A 187 -15.65 -12.17 8.70
CA LEU A 187 -14.42 -12.79 9.24
C LEU A 187 -14.47 -12.87 10.78
N ARG A 188 -14.88 -11.79 11.45
CA ARG A 188 -15.06 -11.78 12.91
C ARG A 188 -16.19 -12.70 13.38
N TRP A 189 -17.29 -12.78 12.64
CA TRP A 189 -18.39 -13.72 12.93
C TRP A 189 -17.89 -15.17 12.86
N VAL A 190 -17.13 -15.52 11.81
CA VAL A 190 -16.55 -16.87 11.67
C VAL A 190 -15.62 -17.16 12.84
N LYS A 191 -14.71 -16.23 13.16
CA LYS A 191 -13.81 -16.38 14.31
C LYS A 191 -14.56 -16.63 15.62
N GLN A 192 -15.71 -15.98 15.81
CA GLN A 192 -16.50 -16.08 17.04
C GLN A 192 -17.36 -17.35 17.10
N TYR A 193 -17.92 -17.81 15.98
CA TYR A 193 -19.02 -18.78 15.97
C TYR A 193 -18.72 -20.10 15.26
N ILE A 194 -17.69 -20.19 14.43
CA ILE A 194 -17.47 -21.37 13.58
C ILE A 194 -17.19 -22.64 14.38
N GLU A 195 -16.70 -22.51 15.61
CA GLU A 195 -16.56 -23.62 16.55
C GLU A 195 -17.88 -24.37 16.74
N GLN A 196 -19.03 -23.68 16.78
CA GLN A 196 -20.32 -24.37 16.96
C GLN A 196 -20.67 -25.29 15.79
N PHE A 197 -20.14 -25.00 14.60
CA PHE A 197 -20.29 -25.82 13.40
C PHE A 197 -19.20 -26.90 13.27
N GLY A 198 -18.31 -26.99 14.26
CA GLY A 198 -17.20 -27.93 14.29
C GLY A 198 -15.94 -27.46 13.56
N GLY A 199 -15.90 -26.23 13.09
CA GLY A 199 -14.69 -25.61 12.56
C GLY A 199 -13.71 -25.20 13.66
N ASP A 200 -12.44 -25.11 13.32
CA ASP A 200 -11.42 -24.54 14.20
C ASP A 200 -11.28 -23.02 13.93
N PRO A 201 -11.66 -22.15 14.88
CA PRO A 201 -11.48 -20.71 14.71
C PRO A 201 -10.00 -20.31 14.62
N ASP A 202 -9.07 -21.16 15.04
CA ASP A 202 -7.62 -20.91 14.92
C ASP A 202 -7.02 -21.50 13.63
N HIS A 203 -7.83 -22.17 12.79
CA HIS A 203 -7.44 -22.71 11.49
C HIS A 203 -8.38 -22.27 10.36
N ILE A 204 -8.49 -20.96 10.16
CA ILE A 204 -9.26 -20.36 9.06
C ILE A 204 -8.32 -20.00 7.91
N VAL A 205 -8.65 -20.47 6.71
CA VAL A 205 -8.03 -20.05 5.44
C VAL A 205 -9.04 -19.22 4.67
N ILE A 206 -8.69 -17.97 4.36
CA ILE A 206 -9.51 -17.12 3.51
C ILE A 206 -9.19 -17.38 2.04
N HIS A 207 -10.22 -17.50 1.21
CA HIS A 207 -10.09 -17.71 -0.22
C HIS A 207 -10.91 -16.67 -0.95
N GLY A 208 -10.25 -15.76 -1.66
CA GLY A 208 -10.91 -14.76 -2.48
C GLY A 208 -10.69 -15.06 -3.95
N VAL A 209 -11.73 -14.83 -4.76
CA VAL A 209 -11.66 -14.89 -6.23
C VAL A 209 -11.95 -13.52 -6.84
N SER A 210 -11.20 -13.09 -7.87
CA SER A 210 -11.44 -11.81 -8.55
C SER A 210 -11.41 -10.62 -7.58
N ALA A 211 -12.48 -9.82 -7.50
CA ALA A 211 -12.62 -8.78 -6.46
C ALA A 211 -12.55 -9.32 -5.02
N GLY A 212 -12.93 -10.58 -4.80
CA GLY A 212 -12.66 -11.28 -3.54
C GLY A 212 -11.17 -11.51 -3.31
N ALA A 213 -10.38 -11.80 -4.34
CA ALA A 213 -8.93 -11.93 -4.26
C ALA A 213 -8.24 -10.58 -3.99
N GLY A 214 -8.70 -9.51 -4.63
CA GLY A 214 -8.34 -8.14 -4.26
C GLY A 214 -8.71 -7.82 -2.81
N SER A 215 -9.88 -8.29 -2.35
CA SER A 215 -10.29 -8.20 -0.95
C SER A 215 -9.39 -8.97 0.00
N VAL A 216 -8.92 -10.16 -0.36
CA VAL A 216 -7.92 -10.91 0.42
C VAL A 216 -6.63 -10.10 0.54
N ALA A 217 -6.19 -9.41 -0.53
CA ALA A 217 -5.05 -8.50 -0.46
C ALA A 217 -5.28 -7.36 0.55
N TYR A 218 -6.47 -6.75 0.57
CA TYR A 218 -6.85 -5.78 1.61
C TYR A 218 -6.91 -6.38 3.02
N HIS A 219 -7.36 -7.63 3.18
CA HIS A 219 -7.40 -8.28 4.51
C HIS A 219 -6.01 -8.63 5.01
N LEU A 220 -5.10 -9.00 4.12
CA LEU A 220 -3.68 -9.20 4.42
C LEU A 220 -3.02 -7.88 4.84
N SER A 221 -3.29 -6.77 4.14
CA SER A 221 -2.69 -5.45 4.41
C SER A 221 -3.49 -4.57 5.37
N ALA A 222 -4.61 -5.07 5.90
CA ALA A 222 -5.54 -4.32 6.75
C ALA A 222 -4.82 -3.62 7.90
N TYR A 223 -5.06 -2.32 8.05
CA TYR A 223 -4.44 -1.49 9.09
C TYR A 223 -2.90 -1.55 9.10
N GLY A 224 -2.27 -1.73 7.93
CA GLY A 224 -0.83 -1.86 7.78
C GLY A 224 -0.30 -3.28 8.04
N GLY A 225 -1.15 -4.30 8.01
CA GLY A 225 -0.75 -5.71 8.11
C GLY A 225 -0.62 -6.25 9.53
N LYS A 226 -1.28 -5.63 10.51
CA LYS A 226 -1.35 -6.17 11.86
C LYS A 226 -2.20 -7.44 11.87
N ASP A 227 -1.62 -8.53 12.37
CA ASP A 227 -2.34 -9.79 12.53
C ASP A 227 -3.34 -9.69 13.70
N GLU A 228 -4.62 -9.82 13.39
CA GLU A 228 -5.73 -9.85 14.35
C GLU A 228 -6.15 -11.29 14.72
N GLY A 229 -5.46 -12.31 14.21
CA GLY A 229 -5.76 -13.73 14.45
C GLY A 229 -7.04 -14.21 13.78
N LEU A 230 -7.45 -13.59 12.67
CA LEU A 230 -8.68 -13.91 11.94
C LEU A 230 -8.54 -15.07 10.95
N PHE A 231 -7.32 -15.29 10.44
CA PHE A 231 -7.00 -16.35 9.48
C PHE A 231 -5.51 -16.66 9.54
N ILE A 232 -5.13 -17.85 9.07
CA ILE A 232 -3.74 -18.35 9.12
C ILE A 232 -3.17 -18.72 7.74
N GLY A 233 -3.95 -18.53 6.69
CA GLY A 233 -3.56 -18.77 5.30
C GLY A 233 -4.48 -18.03 4.34
N ALA A 234 -3.98 -17.76 3.14
CA ALA A 234 -4.71 -17.02 2.12
C ALA A 234 -4.63 -17.71 0.75
N ILE A 235 -5.77 -17.82 0.08
CA ILE A 235 -5.88 -18.18 -1.34
C ILE A 235 -6.33 -16.93 -2.11
N VAL A 236 -5.58 -16.58 -3.15
CA VAL A 236 -5.76 -15.39 -3.98
C VAL A 236 -5.94 -15.86 -5.43
N GLU A 237 -7.18 -16.20 -5.78
CA GLU A 237 -7.57 -16.72 -7.11
C GLU A 237 -7.87 -15.54 -8.06
N SER A 238 -6.97 -15.28 -9.01
CA SER A 238 -7.03 -14.17 -9.95
C SER A 238 -7.18 -12.82 -9.27
N SER A 239 -6.05 -12.24 -8.83
CA SER A 239 -6.05 -10.93 -8.16
C SER A 239 -6.82 -9.89 -8.98
N PHE A 240 -7.53 -8.95 -8.35
CA PHE A 240 -8.21 -7.87 -9.08
C PHE A 240 -7.92 -6.52 -8.42
N TRP A 241 -6.97 -5.79 -8.98
CA TRP A 241 -6.52 -4.48 -8.51
C TRP A 241 -6.87 -3.41 -9.57
N PRO A 242 -8.12 -2.91 -9.60
CA PRO A 242 -8.47 -1.75 -10.40
C PRO A 242 -7.86 -0.48 -9.79
N THR A 243 -8.11 0.69 -10.40
CA THR A 243 -7.71 1.97 -9.77
C THR A 243 -8.28 2.10 -8.36
N GLN A 244 -7.41 2.29 -7.38
CA GLN A 244 -7.78 2.68 -6.02
C GLN A 244 -7.52 4.18 -5.90
N ARG A 245 -8.55 4.97 -5.57
CA ARG A 245 -8.50 6.44 -5.60
C ARG A 245 -8.66 7.01 -4.21
N THR A 246 -8.31 8.28 -4.05
CA THR A 246 -8.53 8.98 -2.77
C THR A 246 -10.00 9.39 -2.58
N VAL A 247 -10.39 9.66 -1.33
CA VAL A 247 -11.75 10.19 -1.02
C VAL A 247 -12.06 11.45 -1.82
N SER A 248 -11.10 12.38 -1.89
CA SER A 248 -11.31 13.66 -2.59
C SER A 248 -11.49 13.51 -4.10
N GLU A 249 -10.90 12.45 -4.66
CA GLU A 249 -10.99 12.10 -6.06
C GLU A 249 -12.30 11.42 -6.46
N MET A 250 -13.09 10.98 -5.47
CA MET A 250 -14.42 10.38 -5.63
C MET A 250 -15.57 11.33 -5.28
N GLU A 251 -15.28 12.57 -4.84
CA GLU A 251 -16.35 13.56 -4.55
C GLU A 251 -17.24 13.83 -5.78
N PHE A 252 -16.67 13.80 -7.00
CA PHE A 252 -17.45 13.95 -8.23
C PHE A 252 -18.49 12.81 -8.41
N GLN A 253 -18.15 11.60 -7.97
CA GLN A 253 -19.03 10.44 -8.02
C GLN A 253 -20.13 10.57 -6.97
N PHE A 254 -19.80 11.01 -5.76
CA PHE A 254 -20.81 11.29 -4.73
C PHE A 254 -21.79 12.39 -5.17
N GLU A 255 -21.31 13.51 -5.71
CA GLU A 255 -22.16 14.59 -6.19
C GLU A 255 -23.07 14.16 -7.34
N ARG A 256 -22.55 13.37 -8.27
CA ARG A 256 -23.33 12.75 -9.35
C ARG A 256 -24.43 11.84 -8.78
N PHE A 257 -24.06 10.93 -7.89
CA PHE A 257 -25.00 10.03 -7.24
C PHE A 257 -26.12 10.79 -6.50
N VAL A 258 -25.77 11.85 -5.77
CA VAL A 258 -26.74 12.76 -5.12
C VAL A 258 -27.68 13.43 -6.13
N ASN A 259 -27.17 13.83 -7.30
CA ASN A 259 -28.01 14.42 -8.35
C ASN A 259 -28.98 13.39 -8.95
N ASP A 260 -28.47 12.21 -9.31
CA ASP A 260 -29.23 11.18 -10.02
C ASP A 260 -30.33 10.55 -9.15
N THR A 261 -30.14 10.58 -7.83
CA THR A 261 -31.13 10.18 -6.82
C THR A 261 -32.07 11.31 -6.40
N GLY A 262 -31.92 12.53 -6.95
CA GLY A 262 -32.79 13.68 -6.66
C GLY A 262 -32.52 14.39 -5.32
N CYS A 263 -31.39 14.11 -4.67
CA CYS A 263 -31.04 14.63 -3.34
C CYS A 263 -30.22 15.94 -3.34
N SER A 264 -29.99 16.55 -4.50
CA SER A 264 -29.09 17.71 -4.63
C SER A 264 -29.52 19.00 -3.94
N SER A 265 -30.82 19.14 -3.68
CA SER A 265 -31.40 20.30 -2.97
C SER A 265 -31.50 20.10 -1.45
N ALA A 266 -31.22 18.90 -0.95
CA ALA A 266 -31.26 18.61 0.47
C ALA A 266 -30.08 19.28 1.19
N ARG A 267 -30.34 19.78 2.41
CA ARG A 267 -29.29 20.39 3.25
C ARG A 267 -28.28 19.36 3.73
N ASP A 268 -28.76 18.18 4.12
CA ASP A 268 -27.95 17.01 4.41
C ASP A 268 -28.17 15.99 3.28
N SER A 269 -27.16 15.86 2.41
CA SER A 269 -27.24 14.97 1.26
C SER A 269 -27.30 13.50 1.69
N LEU A 270 -26.61 13.11 2.77
CA LEU A 270 -26.52 11.71 3.18
C LEU A 270 -27.80 11.26 3.90
N GLU A 271 -28.41 12.14 4.69
CA GLU A 271 -29.75 11.92 5.25
C GLU A 271 -30.78 11.69 4.14
N CYS A 272 -30.83 12.59 3.14
CA CYS A 272 -31.73 12.42 1.99
C CYS A 272 -31.53 11.10 1.25
N LEU A 273 -30.27 10.69 1.02
CA LEU A 273 -29.96 9.41 0.36
C LEU A 273 -30.45 8.20 1.15
N ARG A 274 -30.42 8.25 2.49
CA ARG A 274 -30.93 7.19 3.37
C ARG A 274 -32.45 7.07 3.34
N GLU A 275 -33.15 8.15 3.04
CA GLU A 275 -34.61 8.18 2.91
C GLU A 275 -35.13 7.64 1.57
N GLN A 276 -34.27 7.57 0.54
CA GLN A 276 -34.70 7.13 -0.79
C GLN A 276 -35.03 5.63 -0.81
N ASP A 277 -36.04 5.26 -1.58
CA ASP A 277 -36.29 3.85 -1.91
C ASP A 277 -35.17 3.27 -2.80
N ILE A 278 -35.05 1.94 -2.80
CA ILE A 278 -33.98 1.26 -3.53
C ILE A 278 -34.06 1.50 -5.04
N ALA A 279 -35.25 1.63 -5.61
CA ALA A 279 -35.45 1.92 -7.02
C ALA A 279 -34.91 3.31 -7.41
N THR A 280 -35.02 4.29 -6.52
CA THR A 280 -34.46 5.63 -6.71
C THR A 280 -32.96 5.64 -6.52
N ILE A 281 -32.44 4.88 -5.54
CA ILE A 281 -30.99 4.65 -5.39
C ILE A 281 -30.38 4.07 -6.67
N GLN A 282 -31.04 3.08 -7.29
CA GLN A 282 -30.54 2.43 -8.51
C GLN A 282 -30.45 3.36 -9.72
N LYS A 283 -31.16 4.51 -9.73
CA LYS A 283 -30.98 5.52 -10.79
C LYS A 283 -29.59 6.15 -10.77
N GLY A 284 -28.97 6.27 -9.60
CA GLY A 284 -27.60 6.78 -9.44
C GLY A 284 -26.55 5.68 -9.34
N ASN A 285 -26.94 4.43 -9.04
CA ASN A 285 -26.04 3.29 -8.93
C ASN A 285 -25.69 2.71 -10.31
N THR A 286 -25.16 3.56 -11.17
CA THR A 286 -24.80 3.26 -12.57
C THR A 286 -23.44 3.85 -12.89
N ALA A 287 -22.72 3.24 -13.84
CA ALA A 287 -21.40 3.70 -14.23
C ALA A 287 -21.46 4.97 -15.08
N SER A 288 -20.44 5.81 -14.94
CA SER A 288 -20.38 7.10 -15.63
C SER A 288 -18.93 7.60 -15.66
N PRO A 289 -18.49 8.38 -16.67
CA PRO A 289 -17.05 8.64 -16.86
C PRO A 289 -16.38 9.27 -15.64
N PHE A 290 -15.15 8.82 -15.34
CA PHE A 290 -14.25 9.52 -14.42
C PHE A 290 -13.81 10.89 -15.00
N PRO A 291 -13.49 11.89 -14.17
CA PRO A 291 -12.91 13.15 -14.63
C PRO A 291 -11.62 12.88 -15.43
N GLY A 292 -11.55 13.42 -16.65
CA GLY A 292 -10.42 13.18 -17.56
C GLY A 292 -10.58 11.99 -18.51
N GLY A 293 -11.61 11.15 -18.31
CA GLY A 293 -12.04 10.13 -19.25
C GLY A 293 -12.99 10.67 -20.34
N SER A 294 -13.13 9.94 -21.45
CA SER A 294 -14.13 10.21 -22.49
C SER A 294 -15.50 9.60 -22.15
N SER A 295 -16.53 9.96 -22.93
CA SER A 295 -17.90 9.44 -22.74
C SER A 295 -18.07 7.95 -23.07
N SER A 296 -17.15 7.36 -23.83
CA SER A 296 -17.18 5.95 -24.22
C SER A 296 -15.75 5.44 -24.50
N PRO A 297 -15.42 4.18 -24.12
CA PRO A 297 -16.22 3.32 -23.24
C PRO A 297 -16.38 3.94 -21.84
N LEU A 298 -17.41 3.55 -21.10
CA LEU A 298 -17.45 3.81 -19.66
C LEU A 298 -16.31 3.03 -18.98
N PRO A 299 -15.85 3.44 -17.78
CA PRO A 299 -14.95 2.59 -17.00
C PRO A 299 -15.64 1.25 -16.70
N ASP A 300 -14.89 0.16 -16.71
CA ASP A 300 -15.42 -1.18 -16.41
C ASP A 300 -15.88 -1.24 -14.94
N TRP A 301 -15.23 -0.47 -14.08
CA TRP A 301 -15.50 -0.43 -12.65
C TRP A 301 -15.58 1.01 -12.15
N TYR A 302 -16.61 1.33 -11.37
CA TYR A 302 -16.92 2.72 -11.01
C TYR A 302 -16.94 2.95 -9.50
N PHE A 303 -17.80 2.25 -8.76
CA PHE A 303 -17.78 2.27 -7.30
C PHE A 303 -16.76 1.23 -6.81
N LEU A 304 -15.67 1.69 -6.20
CA LEU A 304 -14.48 0.90 -5.91
C LEU A 304 -13.95 1.19 -4.50
N PRO A 305 -13.13 0.29 -3.92
CA PRO A 305 -12.36 0.61 -2.72
C PRO A 305 -11.53 1.90 -2.88
N VAL A 306 -11.44 2.67 -1.80
CA VAL A 306 -10.67 3.93 -1.73
C VAL A 306 -9.66 3.91 -0.60
N THR A 307 -8.58 4.67 -0.73
CA THR A 307 -7.63 4.92 0.37
C THR A 307 -8.32 5.70 1.49
N ASP A 308 -8.61 5.03 2.60
CA ASP A 308 -9.39 5.57 3.71
C ASP A 308 -8.53 6.06 4.89
N GLY A 309 -7.25 5.70 4.92
CA GLY A 309 -6.29 6.08 5.98
C GLY A 309 -6.37 5.23 7.25
N SER A 310 -7.14 4.13 7.22
CA SER A 310 -7.42 3.25 8.35
C SER A 310 -7.34 1.77 7.93
N LEU A 311 -8.46 1.15 7.51
CA LEU A 311 -8.47 -0.22 6.98
C LEU A 311 -7.57 -0.32 5.75
N VAL A 312 -7.70 0.65 4.84
CA VAL A 312 -6.89 0.79 3.63
C VAL A 312 -6.03 2.06 3.76
N PRO A 313 -4.84 1.95 4.39
CA PRO A 313 -4.00 3.11 4.65
C PRO A 313 -3.16 3.56 3.45
N ASP A 314 -2.95 2.70 2.46
CA ASP A 314 -2.07 2.92 1.30
C ASP A 314 -2.53 2.04 0.13
N GLU A 315 -1.92 2.25 -1.04
CA GLU A 315 -2.08 1.43 -2.24
C GLU A 315 -1.55 0.00 -2.01
N LEU A 316 -2.16 -0.98 -2.67
CA LEU A 316 -1.80 -2.39 -2.49
C LEU A 316 -0.35 -2.68 -2.90
N TYR A 317 0.12 -2.15 -4.04
CA TYR A 317 1.53 -2.29 -4.44
C TYR A 317 2.49 -1.73 -3.38
N ASN A 318 2.17 -0.59 -2.77
CA ASN A 318 2.99 0.04 -1.73
C ASN A 318 2.97 -0.77 -0.44
N ALA A 319 1.79 -1.21 0.02
CA ALA A 319 1.63 -2.00 1.22
C ALA A 319 2.41 -3.32 1.13
N PHE A 320 2.36 -4.01 -0.02
CA PHE A 320 3.10 -5.24 -0.24
C PHE A 320 4.61 -5.00 -0.43
N ASP A 321 5.04 -3.89 -1.05
CA ASP A 321 6.46 -3.51 -1.12
C ASP A 321 7.06 -3.28 0.27
N ALA A 322 6.37 -2.50 1.10
CA ALA A 322 6.78 -2.17 2.47
C ALA A 322 6.77 -3.39 3.41
N GLY A 323 6.10 -4.48 3.01
CA GLY A 323 5.87 -5.61 3.90
C GLY A 323 4.77 -5.35 4.93
N ASN A 324 3.90 -4.38 4.70
CA ASN A 324 2.77 -4.03 5.57
C ASN A 324 1.56 -4.95 5.31
N PHE A 325 1.78 -6.25 5.46
CA PHE A 325 0.77 -7.28 5.33
C PHE A 325 1.03 -8.45 6.29
N ILE A 326 0.01 -9.24 6.62
CA ILE A 326 0.12 -10.41 7.50
C ILE A 326 0.97 -11.50 6.84
N LYS A 327 1.96 -12.04 7.56
CA LYS A 327 2.88 -13.07 7.04
C LYS A 327 2.32 -14.47 7.31
N VAL A 328 1.43 -14.92 6.44
CA VAL A 328 0.85 -16.27 6.42
C VAL A 328 1.16 -16.99 5.10
N PRO A 329 1.07 -18.33 5.03
CA PRO A 329 1.15 -19.05 3.75
C PRO A 329 0.14 -18.54 2.71
N VAL A 330 0.57 -18.48 1.45
CA VAL A 330 -0.22 -17.97 0.33
C VAL A 330 -0.23 -18.94 -0.83
N LEU A 331 -1.41 -19.22 -1.37
CA LEU A 331 -1.61 -19.84 -2.68
C LEU A 331 -2.23 -18.77 -3.59
N VAL A 332 -1.55 -18.40 -4.66
CA VAL A 332 -1.95 -17.31 -5.56
C VAL A 332 -1.80 -17.73 -7.00
N GLY A 333 -2.61 -17.22 -7.91
CA GLY A 333 -2.42 -17.47 -9.33
C GLY A 333 -3.50 -16.83 -10.17
N ASP A 334 -3.33 -16.98 -11.48
CA ASP A 334 -4.09 -16.24 -12.49
C ASP A 334 -4.28 -17.12 -13.73
N ASP A 335 -5.24 -16.76 -14.57
CA ASP A 335 -5.48 -17.37 -15.88
C ASP A 335 -4.50 -16.88 -16.95
N THR A 336 -4.44 -17.59 -18.08
CA THR A 336 -3.61 -17.16 -19.22
C THR A 336 -4.10 -15.86 -19.86
N ASP A 337 -5.42 -15.64 -19.95
CA ASP A 337 -6.03 -14.54 -20.70
C ASP A 337 -7.01 -13.72 -19.84
N GLU A 338 -6.58 -13.34 -18.63
CA GLU A 338 -7.40 -12.63 -17.62
C GLU A 338 -8.25 -11.47 -18.17
N GLY A 339 -7.65 -10.65 -19.04
CA GLY A 339 -8.30 -9.46 -19.59
C GLY A 339 -9.38 -9.73 -20.63
N SER A 340 -9.59 -10.98 -21.08
CA SER A 340 -10.40 -11.28 -22.27
C SER A 340 -11.87 -10.90 -22.13
N ASN A 341 -12.41 -10.98 -20.91
CA ASN A 341 -13.83 -10.73 -20.66
C ASN A 341 -14.13 -9.24 -20.40
N PHE A 342 -13.09 -8.44 -20.17
CA PHE A 342 -13.23 -7.06 -19.68
C PHE A 342 -12.68 -6.05 -20.68
N ALA A 343 -11.55 -6.36 -21.31
CA ALA A 343 -10.84 -5.42 -22.14
C ALA A 343 -11.67 -4.95 -23.34
N TYR A 344 -11.58 -3.65 -23.63
CA TYR A 344 -12.29 -3.05 -24.75
C TYR A 344 -11.96 -3.75 -26.08
N ASN A 345 -12.98 -3.98 -26.92
CA ASN A 345 -12.87 -4.57 -28.25
C ASN A 345 -12.21 -3.60 -29.27
N ALA A 346 -10.93 -3.34 -29.07
CA ALA A 346 -10.17 -2.29 -29.74
C ALA A 346 -9.93 -2.57 -31.24
N SER A 347 -10.17 -1.56 -32.08
CA SER A 347 -9.88 -1.60 -33.52
C SER A 347 -8.56 -0.90 -33.89
N SER A 348 -7.99 -0.13 -32.97
CA SER A 348 -6.79 0.69 -33.16
C SER A 348 -6.02 0.90 -31.85
N SER A 349 -4.74 1.29 -31.93
CA SER A 349 -3.96 1.73 -30.75
C SER A 349 -4.62 2.88 -29.99
N ALA A 350 -5.35 3.76 -30.69
CA ALA A 350 -6.08 4.85 -30.07
C ALA A 350 -7.27 4.36 -29.23
N ASP A 351 -7.89 3.23 -29.60
CA ASP A 351 -8.94 2.61 -28.80
C ASP A 351 -8.38 2.01 -27.51
N VAL A 352 -7.22 1.34 -27.59
CA VAL A 352 -6.50 0.82 -26.41
C VAL A 352 -6.17 1.96 -25.46
N SER A 353 -5.53 3.03 -25.96
CA SER A 353 -5.22 4.20 -25.13
C SER A 353 -6.47 4.85 -24.52
N ARG A 354 -7.58 4.92 -25.25
CA ARG A 354 -8.84 5.48 -24.72
C ARG A 354 -9.41 4.63 -23.60
N PHE A 355 -9.43 3.31 -23.78
CA PHE A 355 -9.89 2.37 -22.76
C PHE A 355 -9.06 2.48 -21.46
N PHE A 356 -7.72 2.49 -21.58
CA PHE A 356 -6.84 2.71 -20.43
C PHE A 356 -7.04 4.09 -19.80
N LYS A 357 -7.19 5.15 -20.60
CA LYS A 357 -7.43 6.51 -20.07
C LYS A 357 -8.77 6.61 -19.32
N ASN A 358 -9.79 5.87 -19.75
CA ASN A 358 -11.10 5.92 -19.12
C ASN A 358 -11.16 5.14 -17.80
N ASN A 359 -10.32 4.11 -17.63
CA ASN A 359 -10.19 3.35 -16.39
C ASN A 359 -9.10 3.94 -15.46
N TYR A 360 -8.05 4.54 -16.01
CA TYR A 360 -6.92 5.15 -15.29
C TYR A 360 -6.73 6.60 -15.76
N PRO A 361 -7.58 7.54 -15.32
CA PRO A 361 -7.66 8.91 -15.85
C PRO A 361 -6.41 9.76 -15.61
N ASN A 362 -5.48 9.35 -14.76
CA ASN A 362 -4.24 10.06 -14.50
C ASN A 362 -3.10 9.67 -15.46
N LEU A 363 -3.25 8.62 -16.28
CA LEU A 363 -2.27 8.26 -17.30
C LEU A 363 -2.06 9.38 -18.33
N THR A 364 -0.80 9.71 -18.60
CA THR A 364 -0.42 10.71 -19.60
C THR A 364 -0.43 10.14 -21.02
N SER A 365 -0.50 11.01 -22.02
CA SER A 365 -0.41 10.59 -23.44
C SER A 365 0.89 9.85 -23.76
N GLN A 366 1.99 10.14 -23.05
CA GLN A 366 3.24 9.42 -23.23
C GLN A 366 3.12 7.98 -22.72
N GLN A 367 2.61 7.79 -21.50
CA GLN A 367 2.45 6.47 -20.89
C GLN A 367 1.46 5.61 -21.68
N LEU A 368 0.38 6.20 -22.19
CA LEU A 368 -0.56 5.51 -23.07
C LEU A 368 0.11 5.03 -24.38
N ASN A 369 1.10 5.77 -24.88
CA ASN A 369 1.89 5.32 -26.03
C ASN A 369 2.89 4.23 -25.65
N GLU A 370 3.49 4.30 -24.45
CA GLU A 370 4.38 3.26 -23.92
C GLU A 370 3.62 1.94 -23.72
N ILE A 371 2.38 1.97 -23.21
CA ILE A 371 1.49 0.79 -23.14
C ILE A 371 1.32 0.17 -24.52
N ASN A 372 1.04 0.98 -25.56
CA ASN A 372 0.92 0.48 -26.94
C ASN A 372 2.23 -0.06 -27.53
N GLN A 373 3.39 0.33 -27.00
CA GLN A 373 4.70 -0.18 -27.43
C GLN A 373 5.00 -1.52 -26.79
N VAL A 374 4.72 -1.69 -25.50
CA VAL A 374 4.87 -2.94 -24.76
C VAL A 374 3.85 -3.98 -25.27
N TYR A 375 2.60 -3.55 -25.48
CA TYR A 375 1.50 -4.37 -26.00
C TYR A 375 1.11 -3.94 -27.42
N PRO A 376 1.88 -4.33 -28.44
CA PRO A 376 1.52 -4.06 -29.82
C PRO A 376 0.32 -4.91 -30.26
N ARG A 377 -0.25 -4.59 -31.42
CA ARG A 377 -1.47 -5.19 -32.01
C ARG A 377 -1.70 -6.70 -31.77
N GLY A 378 -0.65 -7.52 -31.80
CA GLY A 378 -0.74 -8.97 -31.60
C GLY A 378 -1.41 -9.72 -32.76
N LYS A 379 -1.80 -10.97 -32.49
CA LYS A 379 -2.54 -11.82 -33.44
C LYS A 379 -4.02 -11.46 -33.43
N LEU A 380 -4.69 -11.67 -34.57
CA LEU A 380 -6.15 -11.54 -34.64
C LEU A 380 -6.81 -12.69 -33.85
N LEU A 381 -7.70 -12.34 -32.92
CA LEU A 381 -8.52 -13.30 -32.18
C LEU A 381 -9.91 -13.43 -32.82
N PRO A 382 -10.52 -14.63 -32.83
CA PRO A 382 -11.88 -14.85 -33.33
C PRO A 382 -12.89 -13.85 -32.76
N ARG A 383 -13.88 -13.41 -33.54
CA ARG A 383 -15.01 -12.53 -33.11
C ARG A 383 -14.65 -11.14 -32.58
N HIS A 384 -13.37 -10.81 -32.44
CA HIS A 384 -12.90 -9.54 -31.92
C HIS A 384 -12.19 -8.68 -32.99
N ALA A 385 -12.08 -7.39 -32.69
CA ALA A 385 -11.42 -6.41 -33.54
C ALA A 385 -9.89 -6.54 -33.50
N ALA A 386 -9.23 -5.85 -34.42
CA ALA A 386 -7.84 -6.07 -34.77
C ALA A 386 -6.80 -5.81 -33.66
N TYR A 387 -7.15 -5.06 -32.61
CA TYR A 387 -6.29 -4.72 -31.47
C TYR A 387 -6.80 -5.29 -30.14
N PHE A 388 -7.85 -6.11 -30.16
CA PHE A 388 -8.39 -6.70 -28.93
C PHE A 388 -7.36 -7.57 -28.20
N GLY A 389 -6.54 -8.34 -28.90
CA GLY A 389 -5.47 -9.13 -28.26
C GLY A 389 -4.49 -8.27 -27.45
N ALA A 390 -4.14 -7.08 -27.97
CA ALA A 390 -3.30 -6.12 -27.24
C ALA A 390 -4.04 -5.53 -26.02
N SER A 391 -5.31 -5.17 -26.19
CA SER A 391 -6.18 -4.65 -25.13
C SER A 391 -6.31 -5.66 -23.98
N SER A 392 -6.62 -6.91 -24.31
CA SER A 392 -6.79 -8.02 -23.37
C SER A 392 -5.51 -8.34 -22.61
N ALA A 393 -4.39 -8.54 -23.32
CA ALA A 393 -3.10 -8.82 -22.67
C ALA A 393 -2.68 -7.68 -21.73
N ALA A 394 -2.74 -6.43 -22.20
CA ALA A 394 -2.38 -5.27 -21.40
C ALA A 394 -3.24 -5.15 -20.13
N TYR A 395 -4.56 -5.31 -20.27
CA TYR A 395 -5.49 -5.12 -19.14
C TYR A 395 -5.45 -6.29 -18.16
N GLY A 396 -5.29 -7.52 -18.67
CA GLY A 396 -5.08 -8.73 -17.87
C GLY A 396 -3.83 -8.61 -17.01
N ASP A 397 -2.71 -8.21 -17.61
CA ASP A 397 -1.46 -8.03 -16.87
C ASP A 397 -1.54 -6.87 -15.87
N ALA A 398 -2.08 -5.71 -16.28
CA ALA A 398 -2.20 -4.53 -15.43
C ALA A 398 -3.05 -4.74 -14.17
N THR A 399 -4.18 -5.44 -14.34
CA THR A 399 -5.27 -5.48 -13.34
C THR A 399 -5.31 -6.79 -12.56
N PHE A 400 -4.72 -7.87 -13.10
CA PHE A 400 -4.80 -9.21 -12.51
C PHE A 400 -3.44 -9.89 -12.32
N THR A 401 -2.79 -10.28 -13.41
CA THR A 401 -1.61 -11.17 -13.37
C THR A 401 -0.39 -10.52 -12.71
N CYS A 402 -0.08 -9.25 -13.00
CA CYS A 402 1.04 -8.58 -12.36
C CYS A 402 0.80 -8.28 -10.88
N PRO A 403 -0.41 -7.87 -10.46
CA PRO A 403 -0.83 -7.91 -9.06
C PRO A 403 -0.62 -9.28 -8.39
N GLY A 404 -1.07 -10.38 -9.01
CA GLY A 404 -0.89 -11.74 -8.48
C GLY A 404 0.59 -12.11 -8.29
N ASN A 405 1.42 -11.83 -9.30
CA ASN A 405 2.87 -12.00 -9.22
C ASN A 405 3.51 -11.10 -8.13
N HIS A 406 2.96 -9.91 -7.89
CA HIS A 406 3.45 -8.99 -6.85
C HIS A 406 3.12 -9.50 -5.45
N VAL A 407 1.93 -10.07 -5.24
CA VAL A 407 1.56 -10.80 -4.01
C VAL A 407 2.51 -11.98 -3.79
N ALA A 408 2.71 -12.83 -4.81
CA ALA A 408 3.56 -14.01 -4.73
C ALA A 408 5.01 -13.65 -4.34
N SER A 409 5.62 -12.74 -5.10
CA SER A 409 7.00 -12.31 -4.86
C SER A 409 7.16 -11.59 -3.53
N SER A 410 6.17 -10.81 -3.09
CA SER A 410 6.22 -10.09 -1.82
C SER A 410 6.07 -11.00 -0.61
N ALA A 411 5.10 -11.91 -0.61
CA ALA A 411 4.94 -12.90 0.46
C ALA A 411 6.17 -13.82 0.54
N ALA A 412 6.74 -14.23 -0.60
CA ALA A 412 7.91 -15.11 -0.66
C ALA A 412 9.18 -14.48 -0.06
N ARG A 413 9.28 -13.14 0.06
CA ARG A 413 10.38 -12.50 0.79
C ARG A 413 10.42 -12.88 2.26
N TYR A 414 9.26 -13.17 2.85
CA TYR A 414 9.12 -13.48 4.28
C TYR A 414 8.88 -14.97 4.54
N LEU A 415 8.14 -15.64 3.66
CA LEU A 415 7.79 -17.06 3.77
C LEU A 415 8.11 -17.82 2.46
N PRO A 416 9.39 -17.92 2.06
CA PRO A 416 9.77 -18.50 0.77
C PRO A 416 9.35 -19.96 0.61
N ASN A 417 9.18 -20.70 1.72
CA ASN A 417 8.79 -22.10 1.74
C ASN A 417 7.26 -22.31 1.82
N SER A 418 6.47 -21.24 1.77
CA SER A 418 5.02 -21.30 1.98
C SER A 418 4.24 -20.37 1.05
N VAL A 419 4.81 -20.09 -0.12
CA VAL A 419 4.14 -19.33 -1.18
C VAL A 419 4.16 -20.14 -2.47
N TRP A 420 2.97 -20.41 -3.01
CA TRP A 420 2.79 -21.19 -4.22
C TRP A 420 2.05 -20.36 -5.26
N ASN A 421 2.59 -20.34 -6.48
CA ASN A 421 1.96 -19.65 -7.61
C ASN A 421 1.45 -20.65 -8.64
N TYR A 422 0.32 -20.35 -9.30
CA TYR A 422 -0.16 -21.13 -10.45
C TYR A 422 -0.45 -20.26 -11.67
N ARG A 423 -0.56 -20.91 -12.84
CA ARG A 423 -1.26 -20.36 -14.01
C ARG A 423 -2.30 -21.37 -14.47
N VAL A 424 -3.56 -20.97 -14.56
CA VAL A 424 -4.59 -21.79 -15.18
C VAL A 424 -4.45 -21.70 -16.69
N ASN A 425 -4.38 -22.85 -17.35
CA ASN A 425 -4.33 -22.96 -18.80
C ASN A 425 -5.27 -24.07 -19.30
N ILE A 426 -6.46 -24.17 -18.71
CA ILE A 426 -7.48 -25.17 -19.05
C ILE A 426 -8.10 -24.76 -20.40
N ILE A 427 -7.67 -25.42 -21.47
CA ILE A 427 -8.13 -25.10 -22.82
C ILE A 427 -9.54 -25.64 -23.04
N ASP A 428 -10.47 -24.76 -23.38
CA ASP A 428 -11.84 -25.09 -23.78
C ASP A 428 -12.10 -24.61 -25.22
N GLU A 429 -12.55 -25.52 -26.09
CA GLU A 429 -12.75 -25.23 -27.52
C GLU A 429 -13.74 -24.08 -27.77
N SER A 430 -14.77 -23.94 -26.93
CA SER A 430 -15.77 -22.88 -27.07
C SER A 430 -15.19 -21.51 -26.68
N ASN A 431 -14.35 -21.46 -25.65
CA ASN A 431 -13.61 -20.26 -25.25
C ASN A 431 -12.62 -19.84 -26.35
N ILE A 432 -11.85 -20.79 -26.90
CA ILE A 432 -10.92 -20.52 -28.00
C ILE A 432 -11.67 -20.03 -29.25
N ALA A 433 -12.80 -20.66 -29.61
CA ALA A 433 -13.63 -20.25 -30.74
C ALA A 433 -14.34 -18.89 -30.50
N GLY A 434 -14.56 -18.54 -29.24
CA GLY A 434 -15.03 -17.23 -28.79
C GLY A 434 -13.97 -16.14 -28.93
N GLY A 435 -12.69 -16.52 -28.96
CA GLY A 435 -11.56 -15.60 -29.01
C GLY A 435 -11.15 -15.05 -27.64
N ILE A 436 -11.55 -15.73 -26.56
CA ILE A 436 -11.28 -15.32 -25.17
C ILE A 436 -10.19 -16.16 -24.47
N GLY A 437 -9.58 -17.12 -25.17
CA GLY A 437 -8.43 -17.85 -24.63
C GLY A 437 -8.79 -18.75 -23.43
N VAL A 438 -8.02 -18.64 -22.35
CA VAL A 438 -8.36 -19.15 -21.02
C VAL A 438 -8.78 -17.95 -20.16
N PRO A 439 -10.09 -17.67 -20.09
CA PRO A 439 -10.60 -16.42 -19.52
C PRO A 439 -10.58 -16.44 -17.99
N HIS A 440 -10.73 -15.26 -17.39
CA HIS A 440 -10.83 -15.04 -15.95
C HIS A 440 -11.75 -16.03 -15.22
N THR A 441 -11.22 -16.69 -14.19
CA THR A 441 -11.88 -17.59 -13.23
C THR A 441 -12.48 -18.85 -13.86
N PHE A 442 -11.93 -19.29 -15.01
CA PHE A 442 -12.46 -20.48 -15.69
C PHE A 442 -12.26 -21.76 -14.87
N GLU A 443 -11.32 -21.79 -13.93
CA GLU A 443 -11.02 -22.92 -13.05
C GLU A 443 -12.00 -23.13 -11.89
N LEU A 444 -12.96 -22.23 -11.67
CA LEU A 444 -13.92 -22.34 -10.56
C LEU A 444 -14.61 -23.73 -10.45
N PRO A 445 -15.10 -24.34 -11.55
CA PRO A 445 -15.62 -25.72 -11.51
C PRO A 445 -14.55 -26.78 -11.24
N ALA A 446 -13.27 -26.51 -11.53
CA ALA A 446 -12.16 -27.39 -11.17
C ALA A 446 -11.80 -27.33 -9.69
N ILE A 447 -11.99 -26.17 -9.04
CA ILE A 447 -11.78 -26.00 -7.60
C ILE A 447 -12.92 -26.64 -6.80
N PHE A 448 -14.17 -26.24 -7.08
CA PHE A 448 -15.33 -26.62 -6.26
C PHE A 448 -16.05 -27.86 -6.76
N GLY A 449 -15.77 -28.30 -7.99
CA GLY A 449 -16.42 -29.43 -8.63
C GLY A 449 -17.58 -29.02 -9.54
N ALA A 450 -17.81 -29.84 -10.57
CA ALA A 450 -18.83 -29.58 -11.58
C ALA A 450 -20.23 -29.46 -10.95
N GLY A 451 -20.90 -28.32 -11.18
CA GLY A 451 -22.22 -28.00 -10.66
C GLY A 451 -22.23 -27.20 -9.35
N SER A 452 -21.12 -27.17 -8.61
CA SER A 452 -21.03 -26.44 -7.33
C SER A 452 -21.00 -24.93 -7.51
N THR A 453 -20.66 -24.44 -8.70
CA THR A 453 -20.56 -23.02 -9.05
C THR A 453 -21.73 -22.55 -9.93
N GLY A 454 -22.82 -23.32 -9.94
CA GLY A 454 -23.98 -23.13 -10.83
C GLY A 454 -24.12 -24.24 -11.87
N THR A 455 -25.28 -24.27 -12.53
CA THR A 455 -25.59 -25.27 -13.57
C THR A 455 -24.66 -25.09 -14.76
N LEU A 456 -23.83 -26.10 -15.03
CA LEU A 456 -23.01 -26.15 -16.24
C LEU A 456 -23.87 -26.44 -17.48
N SER A 457 -23.46 -25.93 -18.64
CA SER A 457 -24.06 -26.32 -19.91
C SER A 457 -23.85 -27.82 -20.17
N SER A 458 -24.79 -28.45 -20.88
CA SER A 458 -24.72 -29.90 -21.18
C SER A 458 -23.49 -30.29 -22.00
N ASP A 459 -22.91 -29.35 -22.73
CA ASP A 459 -21.71 -29.49 -23.56
C ASP A 459 -20.44 -28.97 -22.88
N SER A 460 -20.49 -28.62 -21.60
CA SER A 460 -19.33 -28.14 -20.86
C SER A 460 -18.15 -29.11 -20.94
N SER A 461 -16.95 -28.60 -21.22
CA SER A 461 -15.74 -29.43 -21.29
C SER A 461 -15.40 -30.09 -19.96
N TYR A 462 -15.82 -29.52 -18.82
CA TYR A 462 -15.67 -30.12 -17.49
C TYR A 462 -16.44 -31.43 -17.31
N LEU A 463 -17.44 -31.70 -18.15
CA LEU A 463 -18.17 -32.97 -18.18
C LEU A 463 -17.55 -33.96 -19.19
N THR A 464 -16.56 -33.53 -19.97
CA THR A 464 -15.94 -34.31 -21.04
C THR A 464 -14.42 -34.26 -20.96
N TYR A 465 -13.74 -33.55 -21.87
CA TYR A 465 -12.29 -33.63 -22.05
C TYR A 465 -11.48 -32.86 -20.99
N ASN A 466 -12.09 -31.93 -20.24
CA ASN A 466 -11.47 -31.24 -19.11
C ASN A 466 -11.85 -31.84 -17.75
N ALA A 467 -12.67 -32.89 -17.69
CA ALA A 467 -13.10 -33.50 -16.41
C ALA A 467 -11.92 -33.92 -15.50
N ALA A 468 -10.80 -34.35 -16.08
CA ALA A 468 -9.64 -34.84 -15.34
C ALA A 468 -8.87 -33.75 -14.56
N ILE A 469 -9.06 -32.46 -14.86
CA ILE A 469 -8.40 -31.39 -14.11
C ILE A 469 -9.09 -31.09 -12.77
N ILE A 470 -10.38 -31.42 -12.64
CA ILE A 470 -11.17 -31.17 -11.43
C ILE A 470 -10.55 -31.85 -10.20
N PRO A 471 -10.32 -33.18 -10.15
CA PRO A 471 -9.74 -33.79 -8.96
C PRO A 471 -8.32 -33.29 -8.68
N VAL A 472 -7.53 -32.94 -9.71
CA VAL A 472 -6.18 -32.39 -9.55
C VAL A 472 -6.23 -31.05 -8.83
N THR A 473 -7.00 -30.10 -9.36
CA THR A 473 -7.12 -28.74 -8.80
C THR A 473 -7.76 -28.77 -7.42
N MET A 474 -8.91 -29.42 -7.28
CA MET A 474 -9.65 -29.52 -6.02
C MET A 474 -8.79 -30.02 -4.86
N HIS A 475 -7.98 -31.07 -5.06
CA HIS A 475 -7.14 -31.63 -3.99
C HIS A 475 -5.98 -30.71 -3.60
N TYR A 476 -5.42 -29.92 -4.52
CA TYR A 476 -4.42 -28.92 -4.14
C TYR A 476 -5.01 -27.85 -3.21
N PHE A 477 -6.19 -27.33 -3.54
CA PHE A 477 -6.86 -26.31 -2.75
C PHE A 477 -7.31 -26.87 -1.40
N ILE A 478 -7.92 -28.06 -1.36
CA ILE A 478 -8.27 -28.77 -0.12
C ILE A 478 -7.02 -29.04 0.74
N SER A 479 -5.91 -29.49 0.14
CA SER A 479 -4.66 -29.73 0.88
C SER A 479 -4.11 -28.44 1.49
N PHE A 480 -4.15 -27.32 0.76
CA PHE A 480 -3.73 -26.03 1.27
C PHE A 480 -4.64 -25.54 2.40
N VAL A 481 -5.97 -25.68 2.27
CA VAL A 481 -6.92 -25.38 3.34
C VAL A 481 -6.63 -26.19 4.60
N GLN A 482 -6.30 -27.47 4.47
CA GLN A 482 -6.08 -28.35 5.62
C GLN A 482 -4.70 -28.20 6.27
N THR A 483 -3.66 -27.85 5.48
CA THR A 483 -2.26 -27.99 5.93
C THR A 483 -1.37 -26.81 5.59
N LEU A 484 -1.93 -25.77 4.95
CA LEU A 484 -1.21 -24.61 4.42
C LEU A 484 -0.11 -24.99 3.41
N ASN A 485 -0.24 -26.16 2.78
CA ASN A 485 0.62 -26.65 1.72
C ASN A 485 -0.22 -27.46 0.71
N PRO A 486 -0.18 -27.13 -0.59
CA PRO A 486 -1.00 -27.83 -1.58
C PRO A 486 -0.56 -29.29 -1.79
N ASN A 487 0.65 -29.67 -1.39
CA ASN A 487 1.22 -30.98 -1.72
C ASN A 487 0.83 -32.13 -0.79
N THR A 488 0.43 -31.83 0.46
CA THR A 488 0.25 -32.83 1.53
C THR A 488 -0.79 -33.89 1.17
N TYR A 489 -1.93 -33.45 0.66
CA TYR A 489 -3.06 -34.28 0.25
C TYR A 489 -3.42 -34.06 -1.23
N ARG A 490 -2.43 -33.69 -2.06
CA ARG A 490 -2.64 -33.55 -3.50
C ARG A 490 -3.15 -34.87 -4.09
N TYR A 491 -3.86 -34.76 -5.21
CA TYR A 491 -4.37 -35.94 -5.93
C TYR A 491 -3.24 -36.90 -6.30
N ALA A 492 -3.52 -38.22 -6.26
CA ALA A 492 -2.48 -39.27 -6.27
C ALA A 492 -1.45 -39.17 -7.41
N THR A 493 -1.87 -38.73 -8.59
CA THR A 493 -1.01 -38.58 -9.78
C THR A 493 -0.64 -37.14 -10.08
N ALA A 494 -1.03 -36.18 -9.24
CA ALA A 494 -0.68 -34.78 -9.41
C ALA A 494 0.84 -34.57 -9.11
N PRO A 495 1.52 -33.72 -9.90
CA PRO A 495 2.94 -33.45 -9.68
C PRO A 495 3.18 -32.75 -8.33
N GLU A 496 4.44 -32.63 -7.93
CA GLU A 496 4.76 -31.73 -6.83
C GLU A 496 4.65 -30.27 -7.31
N TRP A 497 3.97 -29.45 -6.52
CA TRP A 497 3.86 -28.01 -6.70
C TRP A 497 4.91 -27.31 -5.84
N ASN A 498 6.00 -26.92 -6.48
CA ASN A 498 7.08 -26.18 -5.83
C ASN A 498 6.67 -24.73 -5.52
N THR A 499 7.28 -24.17 -4.49
CA THR A 499 7.08 -22.78 -4.08
C THR A 499 7.57 -21.79 -5.15
N TRP A 500 7.16 -20.52 -5.02
CA TRP A 500 7.50 -19.43 -5.94
C TRP A 500 8.99 -19.33 -6.27
N GLY A 501 9.86 -19.43 -5.27
CA GLY A 501 11.31 -19.32 -5.46
C GLY A 501 11.70 -18.01 -6.17
N ASN A 502 12.26 -18.12 -7.37
CA ASN A 502 12.66 -17.00 -8.22
C ASN A 502 11.69 -16.70 -9.37
N GLY A 503 10.42 -17.10 -9.25
CA GLY A 503 9.42 -16.98 -10.31
C GLY A 503 9.08 -18.31 -10.96
N GLN A 504 8.69 -19.30 -10.16
CA GLN A 504 8.19 -20.61 -10.61
C GLN A 504 6.71 -20.74 -10.27
N ARG A 505 5.95 -21.41 -11.12
CA ARG A 505 4.51 -21.65 -10.92
C ARG A 505 4.07 -23.00 -11.47
N LEU A 506 2.97 -23.53 -10.96
CA LEU A 506 2.32 -24.71 -11.52
C LEU A 506 1.38 -24.29 -12.66
N ARG A 507 1.58 -24.81 -13.86
CA ARG A 507 0.56 -24.71 -14.92
C ARG A 507 -0.52 -25.75 -14.66
N LEU A 508 -1.76 -25.33 -14.44
CA LEU A 508 -2.92 -26.20 -14.31
C LEU A 508 -3.58 -26.36 -15.69
N GLN A 509 -3.40 -27.54 -16.29
CA GLN A 509 -3.96 -27.87 -17.60
C GLN A 509 -4.23 -29.37 -17.67
N THR A 510 -5.39 -29.74 -18.21
CA THR A 510 -5.79 -31.14 -18.39
C THR A 510 -4.70 -31.92 -19.14
N ASN A 511 -4.24 -33.02 -18.53
CA ASN A 511 -3.20 -33.92 -19.04
C ASN A 511 -1.80 -33.29 -19.25
N ASP A 512 -1.59 -32.03 -18.87
CA ASP A 512 -0.34 -31.29 -19.08
C ASP A 512 -0.05 -30.32 -17.91
N THR A 513 -0.38 -30.78 -16.70
CA THR A 513 -0.10 -30.06 -15.46
C THR A 513 1.34 -30.28 -15.04
N ALA A 514 2.12 -29.19 -14.96
CA ALA A 514 3.55 -29.25 -14.64
C ALA A 514 4.07 -27.90 -14.14
N MET A 515 5.20 -27.90 -13.43
CA MET A 515 5.92 -26.68 -13.07
C MET A 515 6.46 -25.97 -14.32
N GLU A 516 6.41 -24.65 -14.33
CA GLU A 516 7.02 -23.79 -15.33
C GLU A 516 7.65 -22.55 -14.69
N ALA A 517 8.67 -22.00 -15.35
CA ALA A 517 9.21 -20.70 -14.98
C ALA A 517 8.31 -19.59 -15.55
N VAL A 518 8.10 -18.53 -14.77
CA VAL A 518 7.53 -17.28 -15.29
C VAL A 518 8.49 -16.73 -16.35
N PRO A 519 8.03 -16.44 -17.57
CA PRO A 519 8.90 -15.90 -18.62
C PRO A 519 9.51 -14.57 -18.21
N GLU A 520 10.78 -14.34 -18.55
CA GLU A 520 11.47 -13.07 -18.32
C GLU A 520 10.72 -11.88 -18.94
N SER A 521 10.05 -12.07 -20.08
CA SER A 521 9.20 -11.04 -20.68
C SER A 521 8.07 -10.61 -19.74
N SER A 522 7.36 -11.56 -19.12
CA SER A 522 6.29 -11.26 -18.17
C SER A 522 6.82 -10.56 -16.91
N VAL A 523 8.03 -10.89 -16.46
CA VAL A 523 8.70 -10.16 -15.36
C VAL A 523 8.97 -8.71 -15.76
N GLN A 524 9.42 -8.47 -16.98
CA GLN A 524 9.66 -7.12 -17.52
C GLN A 524 8.34 -6.35 -17.72
N ASP A 525 7.30 -7.00 -18.20
CA ASP A 525 5.95 -6.44 -18.38
C ASP A 525 5.36 -6.01 -17.01
N CYS A 526 5.52 -6.83 -15.98
CA CYS A 526 5.11 -6.47 -14.62
C CYS A 526 5.99 -5.37 -14.00
N ALA A 527 7.28 -5.32 -14.32
CA ALA A 527 8.13 -4.19 -13.92
C ALA A 527 7.70 -2.88 -14.61
N PHE A 528 7.24 -2.96 -15.86
CA PHE A 528 6.65 -1.83 -16.58
C PHE A 528 5.36 -1.36 -15.89
N TRP A 529 4.40 -2.25 -15.60
CA TRP A 529 3.19 -1.86 -14.87
C TRP A 529 3.49 -1.30 -13.48
N LYS A 530 4.47 -1.87 -12.78
CA LYS A 530 4.90 -1.33 -11.49
C LYS A 530 5.42 0.10 -11.59
N SER A 531 6.11 0.46 -12.68
CA SER A 531 6.55 1.84 -12.93
C SER A 531 5.40 2.82 -13.17
N LEU A 532 4.20 2.30 -13.49
CA LEU A 532 2.97 3.06 -13.70
C LEU A 532 2.01 3.01 -12.49
N SER A 533 2.37 2.36 -11.37
CA SER A 533 1.54 2.34 -10.15
C SER A 533 1.12 3.75 -9.73
N VAL A 534 2.06 4.70 -9.60
CA VAL A 534 1.79 6.12 -9.30
C VAL A 534 0.76 6.75 -10.27
N PRO A 535 0.94 6.88 -11.59
CA PRO A 535 -0.11 7.45 -12.45
C PRO A 535 -1.40 6.60 -12.58
N MET A 536 -1.40 5.32 -12.17
CA MET A 536 -2.58 4.44 -12.17
C MET A 536 -3.35 4.46 -10.83
N GLU A 537 -2.66 4.83 -9.73
CA GLU A 537 -3.12 4.71 -8.34
C GLU A 537 -2.91 6.00 -7.54
N ASP A 538 -1.87 6.81 -7.78
CA ASP A 538 -1.83 8.20 -7.32
C ASP A 538 -0.77 9.16 -7.94
N LEU A 539 -1.21 10.38 -8.26
CA LEU A 539 -0.45 11.60 -8.03
C LEU A 539 -1.49 12.71 -7.89
N THR A 540 -1.95 12.99 -6.65
CA THR A 540 -2.98 13.99 -6.48
C THR A 540 -2.48 15.36 -6.97
N THR A 541 -3.29 16.00 -7.81
CA THR A 541 -3.13 17.43 -8.14
C THR A 541 -3.11 18.27 -6.85
N ARG A 542 -3.72 17.79 -5.77
CA ARG A 542 -3.78 18.45 -4.46
C ARG A 542 -2.47 18.41 -3.68
N GLU A 543 -1.77 17.28 -3.60
CA GLU A 543 -0.44 17.20 -2.97
C GLU A 543 0.59 17.96 -3.79
N TRP A 544 0.50 17.87 -5.11
CA TRP A 544 1.32 18.69 -5.98
C TRP A 544 1.03 20.19 -5.78
N ILE A 545 -0.24 20.62 -5.71
CA ILE A 545 -0.62 22.01 -5.38
C ILE A 545 -0.12 22.41 -3.98
N ASN A 546 -0.27 21.54 -2.97
CA ASN A 546 0.20 21.82 -1.62
C ASN A 546 1.72 22.02 -1.60
N ALA A 547 2.47 21.18 -2.33
CA ALA A 547 3.91 21.33 -2.52
C ALA A 547 4.28 22.63 -3.26
N LEU A 548 3.41 23.13 -4.15
CA LEU A 548 3.59 24.45 -4.77
C LEU A 548 3.42 25.60 -3.76
N ILE A 549 2.57 25.46 -2.76
CA ILE A 549 2.20 26.52 -1.80
C ILE A 549 3.05 26.50 -0.52
N GLU A 550 3.66 25.36 -0.18
CA GLU A 550 4.48 25.18 1.04
C GLU A 550 5.52 26.29 1.28
N PRO A 551 6.31 26.75 0.27
CA PRO A 551 7.24 27.86 0.47
C PRO A 551 6.51 29.16 0.88
N GLY A 552 5.27 29.36 0.42
CA GLY A 552 4.44 30.49 0.81
C GLY A 552 4.14 30.51 2.30
N HIS A 553 3.83 29.36 2.91
CA HIS A 553 3.59 29.27 4.35
C HIS A 553 4.84 29.64 5.16
N LEU A 554 6.01 29.12 4.77
CA LEU A 554 7.28 29.45 5.42
C LEU A 554 7.61 30.94 5.30
N LEU A 555 7.40 31.52 4.11
CA LEU A 555 7.66 32.93 3.86
C LEU A 555 6.74 33.84 4.69
N VAL A 556 5.45 33.53 4.78
CA VAL A 556 4.50 34.28 5.61
C VAL A 556 4.89 34.21 7.09
N TRP A 557 5.35 33.04 7.55
CA TRP A 557 5.75 32.88 8.95
C TRP A 557 7.02 33.67 9.27
N ALA A 558 8.04 33.62 8.39
CA ALA A 558 9.25 34.41 8.53
C ALA A 558 8.95 35.92 8.50
N LEU A 559 8.05 36.37 7.61
CA LEU A 559 7.59 37.76 7.55
C LEU A 559 6.93 38.21 8.86
N ARG A 560 6.08 37.36 9.46
CA ARG A 560 5.43 37.65 10.75
C ARG A 560 6.46 37.90 11.85
N TYR A 561 7.54 37.11 11.91
CA TYR A 561 8.63 37.33 12.87
C TYR A 561 9.43 38.59 12.57
N TYR A 562 9.67 38.90 11.30
CA TYR A 562 10.31 40.15 10.91
C TYR A 562 9.52 41.38 11.37
N VAL A 563 8.20 41.38 11.14
CA VAL A 563 7.30 42.45 11.63
C VAL A 563 7.35 42.52 13.16
N LYS A 564 7.26 41.38 13.85
CA LYS A 564 7.31 41.31 15.32
C LYS A 564 8.60 41.91 15.89
N VAL A 565 9.77 41.55 15.35
CA VAL A 565 11.07 42.08 15.81
C VAL A 565 11.18 43.58 15.57
N ASN A 566 10.69 44.08 14.44
CA ASN A 566 10.68 45.51 14.16
C ASN A 566 9.79 46.27 15.16
N LEU A 567 8.58 45.76 15.43
CA LEU A 567 7.68 46.34 16.43
C LEU A 567 8.28 46.31 17.84
N GLU A 568 8.84 45.18 18.27
CA GLU A 568 9.54 45.07 19.57
C GLU A 568 10.71 46.05 19.67
N THR A 569 11.47 46.23 18.58
CA THR A 569 12.62 47.13 18.56
C THR A 569 12.20 48.60 18.70
N VAL A 570 11.11 49.00 18.04
CA VAL A 570 10.59 50.37 18.12
C VAL A 570 9.90 50.62 19.47
N PHE A 571 8.94 49.76 19.84
CA PHE A 571 8.02 50.01 20.95
C PHE A 571 8.51 49.47 22.30
N CYS A 572 9.32 48.40 22.33
CA CYS A 572 9.82 47.83 23.58
C CYS A 572 11.27 48.24 23.86
N LYS A 573 12.14 48.29 22.83
CA LYS A 573 13.56 48.67 22.98
C LYS A 573 13.81 50.17 22.76
N GLY A 574 12.81 50.95 22.33
CA GLY A 574 12.88 52.40 22.11
C GLY A 574 13.76 52.84 20.93
N GLN A 575 14.15 51.92 20.03
CA GLN A 575 15.06 52.19 18.92
C GLN A 575 14.29 52.54 17.63
N ILE A 576 13.67 53.73 17.61
CA ILE A 576 12.71 54.16 16.56
C ILE A 576 13.30 54.07 15.14
N PHE A 577 14.58 54.41 14.94
CA PHE A 577 15.24 54.41 13.63
C PHE A 577 15.96 53.11 13.28
N ALA A 578 16.03 52.13 14.19
CA ALA A 578 16.72 50.86 13.92
C ALA A 578 16.15 50.05 12.73
N PRO A 579 14.83 50.05 12.46
CA PRO A 579 14.26 49.46 11.23
C PRO A 579 14.80 50.04 9.92
N LEU A 580 15.36 51.25 9.94
CA LEU A 580 15.97 51.89 8.77
C LEU A 580 17.49 51.74 8.77
N LEU A 581 18.13 51.89 9.93
CA LEU A 581 19.59 51.95 10.05
C LEU A 581 20.27 50.59 10.26
N HIS A 582 19.54 49.59 10.76
CA HIS A 582 20.08 48.30 11.19
C HIS A 582 19.28 47.10 10.64
N GLN A 583 18.87 47.20 9.38
CA GLN A 583 18.00 46.21 8.71
C GLN A 583 18.56 44.79 8.75
N SER A 584 19.84 44.59 8.42
CA SER A 584 20.46 43.26 8.43
C SER A 584 20.46 42.63 9.83
N ARG A 585 20.79 43.41 10.87
CA ARG A 585 20.78 42.94 12.26
C ARG A 585 19.38 42.49 12.69
N LEU A 586 18.35 43.27 12.36
CA LEU A 586 16.96 42.95 12.72
C LEU A 586 16.41 41.79 11.91
N ARG A 587 16.80 41.66 10.64
CA ARG A 587 16.51 40.50 9.79
C ARG A 587 17.09 39.22 10.40
N ASP A 588 18.35 39.25 10.82
CA ASP A 588 19.02 38.08 11.38
C ASP A 588 18.43 37.71 12.76
N GLU A 589 18.08 38.70 13.61
CA GLU A 589 17.34 38.46 14.86
C GLU A 589 15.96 37.82 14.59
N ALA A 590 15.25 38.32 13.57
CA ALA A 590 13.94 37.79 13.18
C ALA A 590 14.02 36.37 12.63
N PHE A 591 15.00 36.09 11.75
CA PHE A 591 15.24 34.75 11.24
C PHE A 591 15.56 33.78 12.37
N GLY A 592 16.43 34.17 13.32
CA GLY A 592 16.75 33.35 14.48
C GLY A 592 15.49 33.00 15.31
N LYS A 593 14.65 33.99 15.62
CA LYS A 593 13.37 33.77 16.34
C LYS A 593 12.40 32.88 15.55
N PHE A 594 12.30 33.11 14.24
CA PHE A 594 11.50 32.26 13.34
C PHE A 594 12.00 30.81 13.37
N TRP A 595 13.30 30.60 13.23
CA TRP A 595 13.91 29.27 13.15
C TRP A 595 13.75 28.49 14.47
N VAL A 596 13.87 29.17 15.62
CA VAL A 596 13.57 28.58 16.94
C VAL A 596 12.12 28.14 17.01
N ALA A 597 11.18 29.00 16.63
CA ALA A 597 9.76 28.66 16.68
C ALA A 597 9.40 27.53 15.70
N PHE A 598 9.96 27.55 14.50
CA PHE A 598 9.78 26.52 13.49
C PHE A 598 10.31 25.16 13.97
N SER A 599 11.54 25.13 14.49
CA SER A 599 12.15 23.89 15.02
C SER A 599 11.39 23.34 16.23
N THR A 600 10.95 24.22 17.14
CA THR A 600 10.12 23.82 18.29
C THR A 600 8.78 23.25 17.84
N TYR A 601 8.12 23.88 16.86
CA TYR A 601 6.87 23.40 16.30
C TYR A 601 7.03 22.01 15.64
N LEU A 602 8.12 21.80 14.91
CA LEU A 602 8.42 20.49 14.32
C LEU A 602 8.66 19.44 15.40
N GLN A 603 9.41 19.75 16.46
CA GLN A 603 9.64 18.81 17.56
C GLN A 603 8.37 18.50 18.35
N ALA A 604 7.50 19.48 18.59
CA ALA A 604 6.26 19.29 19.34
C ALA A 604 5.21 18.46 18.57
N ASN A 605 5.29 18.45 17.23
CA ASN A 605 4.39 17.70 16.37
C ASN A 605 5.07 16.51 15.68
N ALA A 606 6.29 16.16 16.10
CA ALA A 606 7.00 14.99 15.59
C ALA A 606 6.44 13.72 16.24
N PRO A 607 6.23 12.63 15.47
CA PRO A 607 6.04 11.31 16.07
C PRO A 607 7.25 10.95 16.96
N PRO A 608 7.06 10.09 17.98
CA PRO A 608 8.14 9.72 18.88
C PRO A 608 9.37 9.21 18.11
N PRO A 609 10.60 9.52 18.56
CA PRO A 609 11.81 9.18 17.83
C PRO A 609 11.91 7.66 17.64
N ALA A 610 11.75 7.23 16.39
CA ALA A 610 11.91 5.83 16.01
C ALA A 610 13.39 5.43 16.12
N THR A 611 13.63 4.23 16.65
CA THR A 611 14.97 3.61 16.73
C THR A 611 15.45 3.07 15.38
N GLN A 612 14.65 3.21 14.33
CA GLN A 612 14.91 2.77 12.95
C GLN A 612 14.52 3.86 11.95
N PRO A 613 15.11 3.87 10.73
CA PRO A 613 14.73 4.81 9.67
C PRO A 613 13.22 4.78 9.41
N PRO A 614 12.60 5.90 9.00
CA PRO A 614 11.22 5.86 8.54
C PRO A 614 11.09 4.94 7.32
N ASP A 615 10.10 4.05 7.33
CA ASP A 615 9.87 3.04 6.27
C ASP A 615 9.44 3.67 4.92
N GLN A 616 9.13 4.97 4.91
CA GLN A 616 8.77 5.76 3.72
C GLN A 616 9.36 7.17 3.83
N ILE A 617 9.95 7.69 2.74
CA ILE A 617 10.46 9.07 2.67
C ILE A 617 9.33 9.96 2.14
N ILE A 618 8.65 10.66 3.05
CA ILE A 618 7.48 11.49 2.72
C ILE A 618 7.87 12.98 2.74
N ARG A 619 8.82 13.35 3.60
CA ARG A 619 9.28 14.74 3.81
C ARG A 619 10.79 14.81 3.78
N SER A 620 11.31 16.00 3.48
CA SER A 620 12.77 16.21 3.43
C SER A 620 13.49 16.00 4.78
N SER A 621 12.77 15.94 5.90
CA SER A 621 13.32 15.61 7.23
C SER A 621 13.71 14.14 7.34
N ASP A 622 13.01 13.28 6.61
CA ASP A 622 13.13 11.82 6.70
C ASP A 622 14.44 11.33 6.08
N LEU A 623 15.06 12.17 5.24
CA LEU A 623 16.38 11.97 4.62
C LEU A 623 17.55 12.06 5.62
N ILE A 624 17.35 12.72 6.77
CA ILE A 624 18.44 13.14 7.65
C ILE A 624 18.92 12.03 8.62
N PRO A 625 18.04 11.25 9.29
CA PRO A 625 18.46 10.24 10.27
C PRO A 625 19.44 9.19 9.71
N VAL A 626 19.11 8.61 8.56
CA VAL A 626 19.95 7.58 7.90
C VAL A 626 21.31 8.16 7.56
N LEU A 627 21.34 9.39 7.04
CA LEU A 627 22.57 10.02 6.62
C LEU A 627 23.49 10.32 7.80
N LEU A 628 22.96 10.96 8.85
CA LEU A 628 23.76 11.38 10.01
C LEU A 628 24.24 10.19 10.86
N SER A 629 23.57 9.04 10.79
CA SER A 629 24.04 7.80 11.43
C SER A 629 25.43 7.36 10.95
N ARG A 630 25.84 7.80 9.74
CA ARG A 630 27.14 7.48 9.13
C ARG A 630 28.26 8.46 9.50
N ALA A 631 27.97 9.48 10.31
CA ALA A 631 28.97 10.42 10.78
C ALA A 631 29.95 9.78 11.79
N SER A 632 31.24 10.10 11.67
CA SER A 632 32.29 9.52 12.53
C SER A 632 33.54 10.41 12.59
N GLY A 633 34.37 10.19 13.61
CA GLY A 633 35.64 10.88 13.82
C GLY A 633 35.50 12.32 14.32
N THR A 634 36.32 13.21 13.80
CA THR A 634 36.24 14.67 14.02
C THR A 634 35.23 15.24 13.03
N VAL A 635 34.11 15.75 13.54
CA VAL A 635 32.98 16.20 12.72
C VAL A 635 32.92 17.73 12.68
N LEU A 636 32.74 18.30 11.48
CA LEU A 636 32.30 19.68 11.30
C LEU A 636 30.80 19.67 11.01
N ASP A 637 29.99 20.30 11.88
CA ASP A 637 28.55 20.48 11.68
C ASP A 637 28.29 21.91 11.20
N VAL A 638 27.85 22.05 9.95
CA VAL A 638 27.76 23.35 9.27
C VAL A 638 26.35 23.92 9.44
N GLY A 639 26.26 25.08 10.11
CA GLY A 639 24.98 25.75 10.38
C GLY A 639 23.98 24.92 11.19
N PRO A 640 24.37 24.41 12.38
CA PRO A 640 23.52 23.52 13.18
C PRO A 640 22.23 24.17 13.68
N GLY A 641 22.11 25.50 13.61
CA GLY A 641 20.95 26.24 14.06
C GLY A 641 20.70 26.05 15.56
N THR A 642 19.50 25.60 15.91
CA THR A 642 19.11 25.27 17.30
C THR A 642 19.59 23.88 17.76
N GLY A 643 20.33 23.13 16.92
CA GLY A 643 20.79 21.80 17.25
C GLY A 643 19.71 20.73 17.12
N THR A 644 18.78 20.88 16.17
CA THR A 644 17.68 19.90 15.95
C THR A 644 18.19 18.52 15.54
N GLN A 645 19.33 18.45 14.87
CA GLN A 645 19.93 17.21 14.40
C GLN A 645 20.83 16.53 15.43
N MET A 646 21.06 17.19 16.56
CA MET A 646 21.97 16.74 17.62
C MET A 646 21.66 15.34 18.19
N PRO A 647 20.39 14.91 18.33
CA PRO A 647 20.07 13.53 18.74
C PRO A 647 20.64 12.45 17.81
N LEU A 648 20.90 12.79 16.53
CA LEU A 648 21.44 11.89 15.51
C LEU A 648 22.97 11.83 15.52
N LEU A 649 23.64 12.75 16.21
CA LEU A 649 25.11 12.86 16.29
C LEU A 649 25.67 12.20 17.56
N ARG A 650 24.93 11.28 18.18
CA ARG A 650 25.32 10.58 19.42
C ARG A 650 26.19 9.34 19.21
N SER A 651 26.54 9.01 17.97
CA SER A 651 27.33 7.82 17.65
C SER A 651 28.64 7.79 18.45
N PRO A 652 29.02 6.65 19.07
CA PRO A 652 30.29 6.53 19.77
C PRO A 652 31.49 6.65 18.82
N ALA A 653 31.28 6.47 17.51
CA ALA A 653 32.30 6.69 16.49
C ALA A 653 32.69 8.18 16.35
N ILE A 654 31.86 9.11 16.83
CA ILE A 654 32.15 10.55 16.83
C ILE A 654 32.99 10.90 18.06
N LYS A 655 34.18 11.45 17.78
CA LYS A 655 35.17 11.85 18.80
C LYS A 655 34.89 13.24 19.34
N THR A 656 34.68 14.20 18.43
CA THR A 656 34.42 15.61 18.74
C THR A 656 33.64 16.24 17.59
N ILE A 657 32.82 17.24 17.90
CA ILE A 657 32.02 17.97 16.93
C ILE A 657 32.34 19.45 17.06
N TYR A 658 32.52 20.13 15.93
CA TYR A 658 32.66 21.58 15.84
C TYR A 658 31.47 22.13 15.04
N GLY A 659 30.57 22.85 15.71
CA GLY A 659 29.38 23.43 15.09
C GLY A 659 29.61 24.87 14.66
N ALA A 660 29.73 25.14 13.36
CA ALA A 660 29.91 26.50 12.82
C ALA A 660 28.55 27.20 12.68
N GLU A 661 28.21 28.07 13.63
CA GLU A 661 26.92 28.77 13.68
C GLU A 661 27.13 30.29 13.80
N PRO A 662 26.89 31.07 12.73
CA PRO A 662 27.06 32.52 12.76
C PRO A 662 25.94 33.25 13.54
N CYS A 663 24.75 32.66 13.67
CA CYS A 663 23.62 33.28 14.34
C CYS A 663 23.72 33.12 15.87
N HIS A 664 24.27 34.16 16.52
CA HIS A 664 24.47 34.18 17.97
C HIS A 664 23.17 33.97 18.77
N GLY A 665 22.03 34.36 18.21
CA GLY A 665 20.71 34.15 18.83
C GLY A 665 20.33 32.68 18.99
N LEU A 666 20.95 31.77 18.23
CA LEU A 666 20.68 30.33 18.27
C LEU A 666 21.61 29.58 19.24
N HIS A 667 22.71 30.20 19.68
CA HIS A 667 23.73 29.51 20.49
C HIS A 667 23.23 29.06 21.86
N ALA A 668 22.26 29.76 22.45
CA ALA A 668 21.67 29.35 23.73
C ALA A 668 20.92 28.02 23.58
N GLU A 669 20.08 27.91 22.56
CA GLU A 669 19.34 26.67 22.24
C GLU A 669 20.28 25.55 21.80
N LEU A 670 21.31 25.87 21.00
CA LEU A 670 22.31 24.89 20.58
C LEU A 670 23.07 24.29 21.77
N ARG A 671 23.45 25.11 22.77
CA ARG A 671 24.06 24.62 24.03
C ARG A 671 23.08 23.80 24.86
N ALA A 672 21.84 24.24 24.95
CA ALA A 672 20.80 23.51 25.68
C ALA A 672 20.55 22.13 25.04
N SER A 673 20.49 22.07 23.71
CA SER A 673 20.39 20.82 22.95
C SER A 673 21.59 19.92 23.24
N ALA A 674 22.82 20.46 23.18
CA ALA A 674 24.04 19.68 23.45
C ALA A 674 24.01 19.03 24.84
N THR A 675 23.62 19.81 25.85
CA THR A 675 23.48 19.34 27.23
C THR A 675 22.39 18.29 27.35
N SER A 676 21.23 18.51 26.73
CA SER A 676 20.10 17.55 26.78
C SER A 676 20.43 16.20 26.14
N GLN A 677 21.35 16.19 25.17
CA GLN A 677 21.77 14.99 24.45
C GLN A 677 23.03 14.34 25.03
N GLY A 678 23.59 14.88 26.12
CA GLY A 678 24.82 14.37 26.73
C GLY A 678 26.07 14.56 25.85
N LEU A 679 26.07 15.62 25.03
CA LEU A 679 27.15 15.97 24.10
C LEU A 679 27.93 17.21 24.53
N GLU A 680 27.67 17.77 25.73
CA GLU A 680 28.32 18.99 26.21
C GLU A 680 29.86 18.93 26.19
N ASP A 681 30.44 17.77 26.47
CA ASP A 681 31.89 17.56 26.49
C ASP A 681 32.51 17.38 25.09
N LYS A 682 31.68 17.08 24.08
CA LYS A 682 32.13 16.77 22.72
C LYS A 682 31.79 17.85 21.70
N TYR A 683 30.83 18.72 22.00
CA TYR A 683 30.27 19.67 21.02
C TYR A 683 30.78 21.10 21.26
N ASN A 684 31.59 21.60 20.34
CA ASN A 684 32.22 22.91 20.41
C ASN A 684 31.52 23.87 19.44
N ILE A 685 30.89 24.92 19.96
CA ILE A 685 30.24 25.94 19.13
C ILE A 685 31.30 26.93 18.62
N LEU A 686 31.39 27.07 17.31
CA LEU A 686 32.20 28.08 16.63
C LEU A 686 31.29 29.25 16.21
N PRO A 687 31.45 30.45 16.80
CA PRO A 687 30.62 31.61 16.49
C PRO A 687 31.06 32.27 15.17
N CYS A 688 31.03 31.52 14.07
CA CYS A 688 31.53 31.95 12.76
C CYS A 688 30.68 31.40 11.61
N GLY A 689 30.80 32.03 10.44
CA GLY A 689 30.32 31.44 9.19
C GLY A 689 31.18 30.25 8.74
N VAL A 690 30.72 29.55 7.70
CA VAL A 690 31.45 28.42 7.10
C VAL A 690 32.37 28.84 5.95
N GLU A 691 32.27 30.10 5.49
CA GLU A 691 33.22 30.64 4.53
C GLU A 691 34.63 30.63 5.13
N SER A 692 35.63 30.29 4.33
CA SER A 692 37.00 30.08 4.79
C SER A 692 37.61 31.30 5.49
N ALA A 693 37.19 32.51 5.12
CA ALA A 693 37.59 33.76 5.77
C ALA A 693 37.21 33.82 7.26
N ASP A 694 36.11 33.18 7.66
CA ASP A 694 35.61 33.15 9.04
C ASP A 694 35.96 31.83 9.75
N LEU A 695 35.82 30.72 9.02
CA LEU A 695 36.00 29.38 9.58
C LEU A 695 37.46 29.09 9.92
N ILE A 696 38.41 29.42 9.03
CA ILE A 696 39.84 29.09 9.23
C ILE A 696 40.39 29.77 10.50
N PRO A 697 40.19 31.08 10.75
CA PRO A 697 40.60 31.70 12.00
C PRO A 697 39.95 31.06 13.23
N ALA A 698 38.68 30.65 13.15
CA ALA A 698 37.99 29.96 14.25
C ALA A 698 38.62 28.58 14.55
N LEU A 699 38.97 27.82 13.50
CA LEU A 699 39.65 26.52 13.63
C LEU A 699 41.07 26.65 14.19
N GLN A 700 41.81 27.69 13.79
CA GLN A 700 43.12 28.00 14.37
C GLN A 700 43.01 28.30 15.87
N LYS A 701 41.98 29.06 16.28
CA LYS A 701 41.71 29.36 17.70
C LYS A 701 41.43 28.12 18.54
N GLN A 702 40.87 27.07 17.93
CA GLN A 702 40.66 25.76 18.56
C GLN A 702 41.89 24.85 18.50
N GLY A 703 42.99 25.30 17.87
CA GLY A 703 44.22 24.52 17.73
C GLY A 703 44.14 23.37 16.72
N LEU A 704 43.12 23.34 15.85
CA LEU A 704 42.95 22.31 14.82
C LEU A 704 43.85 22.51 13.61
N LEU A 705 44.27 23.76 13.36
CA LEU A 705 45.18 24.14 12.29
C LEU A 705 46.43 24.76 12.93
N LYS A 706 47.57 24.07 12.78
CA LYS A 706 48.88 24.50 13.31
C LYS A 706 49.67 25.19 12.21
N THR A 707 49.35 26.46 11.92
CA THR A 707 50.08 27.24 10.92
C THR A 707 50.51 28.58 11.51
N ASP A 708 51.78 28.96 11.30
CA ASP A 708 52.33 30.24 11.78
C ASP A 708 51.87 31.46 10.96
N THR A 709 51.14 31.22 9.86
CA THR A 709 50.57 32.26 8.99
C THR A 709 49.08 32.49 9.26
N SER A 710 48.65 33.75 9.15
CA SER A 710 47.23 34.16 9.15
C SER A 710 46.65 34.30 7.75
N ASP A 711 47.42 34.00 6.70
CA ASP A 711 46.97 34.10 5.31
C ASP A 711 46.15 32.87 4.88
N VAL A 712 44.82 33.03 4.85
CA VAL A 712 43.85 31.95 4.58
C VAL A 712 44.10 31.22 3.24
N PRO A 713 44.35 31.91 2.11
CA PRO A 713 44.68 31.25 0.84
C PRO A 713 45.92 30.33 0.95
N SER A 714 47.00 30.81 1.57
CA SER A 714 48.22 30.00 1.77
C SER A 714 47.96 28.77 2.63
N ILE A 715 47.10 28.86 3.65
CA ILE A 715 46.72 27.73 4.51
C ILE A 715 45.98 26.67 3.69
N LEU A 716 44.98 27.08 2.89
CA LEU A 716 44.21 26.17 2.05
C LEU A 716 45.06 25.53 0.96
N GLU A 717 46.00 26.28 0.37
CA GLU A 717 46.96 25.74 -0.59
C GLU A 717 47.90 24.71 0.04
N ASN A 718 48.38 24.97 1.26
CA ASN A 718 49.19 24.00 2.00
C ASN A 718 48.40 22.72 2.34
N LEU A 719 47.15 22.84 2.82
CA LEU A 719 46.28 21.70 3.09
C LEU A 719 45.95 20.91 1.82
N SER A 720 45.75 21.59 0.69
CA SER A 720 45.50 20.95 -0.60
C SER A 720 46.73 20.20 -1.11
N THR A 721 47.94 20.77 -0.97
CA THR A 721 49.18 20.14 -1.43
C THR A 721 49.63 18.98 -0.55
N THR A 722 49.52 19.12 0.77
CA THR A 722 49.87 18.06 1.74
C THR A 722 48.80 16.97 1.89
N LYS A 723 47.55 17.28 1.49
CA LYS A 723 46.36 16.44 1.69
C LYS A 723 46.07 16.14 3.17
N GLU A 724 46.59 16.94 4.09
CA GLU A 724 46.39 16.80 5.54
C GLU A 724 45.10 17.50 6.00
N GLY A 725 43.95 17.06 5.50
CA GLY A 725 42.66 17.60 5.95
C GLY A 725 42.44 17.47 7.47
N VAL A 726 41.46 18.21 7.99
CA VAL A 726 41.18 18.30 9.43
C VAL A 726 40.08 17.32 9.86
N PHE A 727 39.02 17.22 9.07
CA PHE A 727 37.79 16.54 9.45
C PHE A 727 37.65 15.17 8.79
N ASP A 728 37.15 14.20 9.57
CA ASP A 728 36.78 12.88 9.09
C ASP A 728 35.38 12.92 8.45
N THR A 729 34.49 13.77 8.99
CA THR A 729 33.13 13.99 8.47
C THR A 729 32.79 15.48 8.45
N ILE A 730 32.19 15.96 7.36
CA ILE A 730 31.56 17.28 7.28
C ILE A 730 30.07 17.08 7.01
N VAL A 731 29.22 17.68 7.84
CA VAL A 731 27.75 17.60 7.74
C VAL A 731 27.21 18.92 7.21
N CYS A 732 26.46 18.86 6.10
CA CYS A 732 25.81 19.99 5.46
C CYS A 732 24.31 19.70 5.33
N VAL A 733 23.49 20.21 6.24
CA VAL A 733 22.04 19.99 6.24
C VAL A 733 21.33 21.34 6.08
N ARG A 734 20.82 21.60 4.87
CA ARG A 734 20.01 22.78 4.50
C ARG A 734 20.69 24.12 4.80
N VAL A 735 21.99 24.21 4.52
CA VAL A 735 22.84 25.36 4.85
C VAL A 735 23.57 25.93 3.62
N LEU A 736 23.99 25.09 2.68
CA LEU A 736 24.75 25.51 1.49
C LEU A 736 23.92 26.40 0.55
N CYS A 737 22.60 26.35 0.66
CA CYS A 737 21.72 27.28 -0.04
C CYS A 737 21.90 28.75 0.40
N SER A 738 22.44 29.00 1.58
CA SER A 738 22.48 30.33 2.21
C SER A 738 23.88 30.97 2.25
N VAL A 739 24.93 30.20 1.93
CA VAL A 739 26.32 30.72 1.95
C VAL A 739 26.56 31.68 0.77
N PRO A 740 27.26 32.82 0.91
CA PRO A 740 27.43 33.78 -0.19
C PRO A 740 28.05 33.18 -1.47
N ASP A 741 29.22 32.55 -1.40
CA ASP A 741 29.85 31.82 -2.51
C ASP A 741 29.83 30.30 -2.28
N MET A 742 28.79 29.64 -2.77
CA MET A 742 28.59 28.21 -2.55
C MET A 742 29.62 27.33 -3.26
N ARG A 743 30.03 27.65 -4.49
CA ARG A 743 31.04 26.84 -5.18
C ARG A 743 32.38 26.90 -4.46
N ARG A 744 32.80 28.10 -4.07
CA ARG A 744 34.06 28.27 -3.34
C ARG A 744 34.00 27.62 -1.97
N THR A 745 32.90 27.82 -1.24
CA THR A 745 32.70 27.22 0.10
C THR A 745 32.80 25.69 0.04
N VAL A 746 32.12 25.04 -0.92
CA VAL A 746 32.18 23.58 -1.04
C VAL A 746 33.58 23.08 -1.40
N GLN A 747 34.33 23.82 -2.23
CA GLN A 747 35.75 23.51 -2.53
C GLN A 747 36.66 23.64 -1.30
N ASP A 748 36.46 24.70 -0.51
CA ASP A 748 37.22 24.91 0.72
C ASP A 748 36.87 23.83 1.77
N LEU A 749 35.59 23.45 1.89
CA LEU A 749 35.15 22.32 2.73
C LEU A 749 35.75 20.98 2.27
N TYR A 750 35.80 20.73 0.96
CA TYR A 750 36.49 19.56 0.41
C TYR A 750 37.98 19.54 0.80
N THR A 751 38.64 20.71 0.80
CA THR A 751 40.05 20.84 1.22
C THR A 751 40.23 20.46 2.69
N LEU A 752 39.25 20.81 3.54
CA LEU A 752 39.25 20.49 4.97
C LEU A 752 38.95 19.02 5.30
N LEU A 753 38.50 18.21 4.36
CA LEU A 753 38.34 16.76 4.56
C LEU A 753 39.68 16.03 4.54
N ARG A 754 39.87 15.11 5.47
CA ARG A 754 40.97 14.13 5.45
C ARG A 754 40.85 13.20 4.24
N PRO A 755 41.94 12.56 3.79
CA PRO A 755 41.85 11.45 2.83
C PRO A 755 40.94 10.35 3.40
N GLY A 756 39.96 9.87 2.61
CA GLY A 756 38.91 8.96 3.06
C GLY A 756 37.77 9.61 3.85
N GLY A 757 37.84 10.93 4.10
CA GLY A 757 36.81 11.69 4.81
C GLY A 757 35.52 11.84 3.98
N LYS A 758 34.40 12.04 4.68
CA LYS A 758 33.05 12.03 4.09
C LYS A 758 32.35 13.39 4.21
N MET A 759 31.70 13.83 3.15
CA MET A 759 30.75 14.93 3.16
C MET A 759 29.33 14.38 3.11
N LEU A 760 28.54 14.64 4.15
CA LEU A 760 27.15 14.21 4.28
C LEU A 760 26.27 15.42 3.97
N VAL A 761 25.44 15.30 2.93
CA VAL A 761 24.65 16.43 2.42
C VAL A 761 23.16 16.11 2.41
N VAL A 762 22.34 17.05 2.88
CA VAL A 762 20.90 17.15 2.56
C VAL A 762 20.61 18.61 2.23
N GLU A 763 20.40 18.95 0.97
CA GLU A 763 20.24 20.33 0.52
C GLU A 763 19.06 20.44 -0.43
N HIS A 764 18.28 21.53 -0.31
CA HIS A 764 17.34 21.84 -1.38
C HIS A 764 18.10 22.45 -2.58
N VAL A 765 17.59 22.23 -3.78
CA VAL A 765 18.30 22.59 -5.02
C VAL A 765 17.38 23.26 -6.04
N VAL A 766 17.98 23.77 -7.12
CA VAL A 766 17.25 24.19 -8.30
C VAL A 766 16.40 23.04 -8.84
N ASN A 767 15.15 23.32 -9.19
CA ASN A 767 14.30 22.33 -9.85
C ASN A 767 14.95 21.87 -11.17
N PRO A 768 15.10 20.54 -11.41
CA PRO A 768 15.71 20.01 -12.62
C PRO A 768 14.74 20.06 -13.80
N TRP A 769 14.14 21.22 -14.05
CA TRP A 769 13.01 21.47 -14.97
C TRP A 769 13.25 21.11 -16.43
N ARG A 770 14.50 20.83 -16.80
CA ARG A 770 14.90 20.36 -18.13
C ARG A 770 14.94 18.83 -18.24
N THR A 771 14.68 18.12 -17.14
CA THR A 771 14.67 16.65 -17.06
C THR A 771 13.24 16.14 -16.95
N PRO A 772 12.95 14.87 -17.33
CA PRO A 772 11.62 14.29 -17.22
C PRO A 772 11.05 14.25 -15.80
N LYS A 773 11.91 14.23 -14.77
CA LYS A 773 11.51 14.23 -13.36
C LYS A 773 11.26 15.64 -12.79
N GLY A 774 11.67 16.68 -13.51
CA GLY A 774 11.53 18.07 -13.10
C GLY A 774 10.17 18.69 -13.44
N SER A 775 9.95 19.94 -13.03
CA SER A 775 8.73 20.69 -13.34
C SER A 775 9.02 22.14 -13.72
N VAL A 776 8.58 22.52 -14.93
CA VAL A 776 8.65 23.91 -15.40
C VAL A 776 7.85 24.84 -14.48
N ILE A 777 6.69 24.39 -13.99
CA ILE A 777 5.85 25.15 -13.08
C ILE A 777 6.56 25.34 -11.74
N ALA A 778 7.11 24.28 -11.17
CA ALA A 778 7.89 24.38 -9.94
C ALA A 778 9.08 25.34 -10.09
N ARG A 779 9.74 25.33 -11.25
CA ARG A 779 10.82 26.27 -11.58
C ARG A 779 10.36 27.73 -11.61
N LEU A 780 9.20 27.99 -12.21
CA LEU A 780 8.59 29.32 -12.18
C LEU A 780 8.21 29.74 -10.76
N VAL A 781 7.71 28.80 -9.96
CA VAL A 781 7.37 29.04 -8.55
C VAL A 781 8.62 29.34 -7.70
N GLN A 782 9.76 28.66 -7.95
CA GLN A 782 11.05 29.03 -7.34
C GLN A 782 11.44 30.48 -7.67
N ALA A 783 11.23 30.92 -8.91
CA ALA A 783 11.51 32.30 -9.30
C ALA A 783 10.52 33.28 -8.64
N PHE A 784 9.24 32.91 -8.55
CA PHE A 784 8.18 33.70 -7.93
C PHE A 784 8.45 33.95 -6.44
N TYR A 785 8.72 32.92 -5.65
CA TYR A 785 9.05 33.12 -4.23
C TYR A 785 10.40 33.84 -4.04
N GLY A 786 11.36 33.64 -4.96
CA GLY A 786 12.57 34.45 -5.03
C GLY A 786 12.24 35.96 -5.15
N PHE A 787 11.32 36.31 -6.03
CA PHE A 787 10.83 37.69 -6.20
C PHE A 787 10.06 38.22 -4.96
N LEU A 788 9.29 37.37 -4.28
CA LEU A 788 8.59 37.73 -3.03
C LEU A 788 9.52 37.95 -1.82
N GLY A 789 10.84 37.91 -2.02
CA GLY A 789 11.82 38.20 -0.98
C GLY A 789 12.25 36.98 -0.17
N TRP A 790 12.07 35.75 -0.70
CA TRP A 790 12.51 34.52 -0.02
C TRP A 790 13.92 34.62 0.55
N SER A 791 14.89 34.99 -0.28
CA SER A 791 16.29 35.09 0.17
C SER A 791 16.48 36.07 1.32
N TRP A 792 15.75 37.18 1.34
CA TRP A 792 15.82 38.14 2.43
C TRP A 792 15.26 37.58 3.74
N TYR A 793 14.05 37.01 3.72
CA TYR A 793 13.39 36.56 4.96
C TYR A 793 13.89 35.21 5.47
N MET A 794 14.38 34.34 4.58
CA MET A 794 14.87 32.99 4.88
C MET A 794 16.41 32.94 5.02
N GLY A 795 17.02 33.95 5.65
CA GLY A 795 18.43 33.89 6.04
C GLY A 795 19.44 33.80 4.88
N ASN A 796 19.19 34.50 3.78
CA ASN A 796 19.94 34.46 2.51
C ASN A 796 19.79 33.16 1.70
N CYS A 797 18.88 32.26 2.08
CA CYS A 797 18.60 31.03 1.34
C CYS A 797 18.25 31.30 -0.14
N CYS A 798 18.91 30.61 -1.07
CA CYS A 798 18.63 30.68 -2.51
C CYS A 798 18.03 29.35 -3.03
N MET A 799 16.73 29.32 -3.32
CA MET A 799 16.03 28.13 -3.83
C MET A 799 16.52 27.63 -5.20
N ASN A 800 17.13 28.50 -6.00
CA ASN A 800 17.49 28.21 -7.39
C ASN A 800 18.97 27.86 -7.59
N ARG A 801 19.68 27.44 -6.54
CA ARG A 801 21.10 27.08 -6.63
C ARG A 801 21.31 25.67 -7.15
N ASP A 802 22.28 25.52 -8.04
CA ASP A 802 22.76 24.23 -8.50
C ASP A 802 23.83 23.67 -7.54
N THR A 803 23.39 23.30 -6.34
CA THR A 803 24.26 22.73 -5.30
C THR A 803 24.83 21.38 -5.72
N THR A 804 24.05 20.59 -6.46
CA THR A 804 24.47 19.27 -6.96
C THR A 804 25.69 19.36 -7.86
N SER A 805 25.70 20.31 -8.81
CA SER A 805 26.87 20.55 -9.68
C SER A 805 28.09 20.97 -8.86
N ALA A 806 27.92 21.92 -7.94
CA ALA A 806 29.02 22.41 -7.11
C ALA A 806 29.64 21.32 -6.23
N LEU A 807 28.84 20.44 -5.63
CA LEU A 807 29.32 19.28 -4.87
C LEU A 807 30.15 18.34 -5.73
N LYS A 808 29.65 17.99 -6.92
CA LYS A 808 30.36 17.09 -7.85
C LYS A 808 31.69 17.68 -8.31
N HIS A 809 31.72 18.98 -8.64
CA HIS A 809 32.91 19.66 -9.14
C HIS A 809 33.91 20.12 -8.07
N ALA A 810 33.58 19.96 -6.78
CA ALA A 810 34.45 20.38 -5.68
C ALA A 810 35.82 19.67 -5.69
N ALA A 811 35.84 18.42 -6.17
CA ALA A 811 37.01 17.56 -6.20
C ALA A 811 37.73 17.53 -7.58
N ASP A 812 37.32 18.33 -8.56
CA ASP A 812 37.85 18.26 -9.93
C ASP A 812 39.36 18.46 -10.00
N ARG A 813 39.92 19.31 -9.13
CA ARG A 813 41.37 19.56 -9.03
C ARG A 813 42.18 18.32 -8.64
N ASP A 814 41.55 17.40 -7.90
CA ASP A 814 42.16 16.17 -7.40
C ASP A 814 41.72 14.93 -8.22
N GLY A 815 41.19 15.16 -9.43
CA GLY A 815 40.71 14.12 -10.34
C GLY A 815 39.38 13.50 -9.92
N GLY A 816 38.58 14.20 -9.11
CA GLY A 816 37.25 13.79 -8.67
C GLY A 816 37.21 13.10 -7.30
N TRP A 817 36.00 12.89 -6.80
CA TRP A 817 35.71 12.13 -5.58
C TRP A 817 36.04 10.64 -5.73
N GLU A 818 36.17 9.92 -4.62
CA GLU A 818 36.27 8.45 -4.62
C GLU A 818 34.92 7.81 -4.90
N SER A 819 33.90 8.27 -4.17
CA SER A 819 32.50 7.93 -4.41
C SER A 819 31.63 9.17 -4.30
N VAL A 820 30.58 9.22 -5.12
CA VAL A 820 29.52 10.23 -5.07
C VAL A 820 28.19 9.48 -5.05
N GLU A 821 27.65 9.30 -3.86
CA GLU A 821 26.33 8.71 -3.63
C GLU A 821 25.37 9.87 -3.37
N LEU A 822 24.79 10.45 -4.41
CA LEU A 822 23.83 11.57 -4.28
C LEU A 822 22.54 11.24 -5.01
N ASP A 823 21.44 11.20 -4.26
CA ASP A 823 20.10 10.96 -4.76
C ASP A 823 19.27 12.24 -4.78
N SER A 824 18.45 12.40 -5.82
CA SER A 824 17.50 13.50 -5.94
C SER A 824 16.11 13.08 -5.43
N TRP A 825 15.45 13.99 -4.72
CA TRP A 825 14.14 13.77 -4.10
C TRP A 825 13.20 14.94 -4.40
N PHE A 826 11.91 14.66 -4.49
CA PHE A 826 10.85 15.67 -4.70
C PHE A 826 11.05 16.55 -5.95
N GLU A 827 11.59 15.97 -7.04
CA GLU A 827 12.06 16.67 -8.24
C GLU A 827 10.96 17.45 -8.98
N SER A 828 9.69 17.12 -8.77
CA SER A 828 8.53 17.79 -9.36
C SER A 828 8.04 19.03 -8.58
N THR A 829 8.63 19.32 -7.41
CA THR A 829 8.19 20.39 -6.48
C THR A 829 9.10 21.62 -6.54
N PRO A 830 8.70 22.79 -5.99
CA PRO A 830 9.55 23.98 -5.92
C PRO A 830 10.72 23.83 -4.93
N MET A 831 10.68 22.82 -4.05
CA MET A 831 11.73 22.53 -3.07
C MET A 831 12.22 21.08 -3.27
N PRO A 832 12.89 20.77 -4.39
CA PRO A 832 13.53 19.48 -4.56
C PRO A 832 14.77 19.40 -3.67
N TYR A 833 15.18 18.19 -3.30
CA TYR A 833 16.34 17.96 -2.43
C TYR A 833 17.35 17.03 -3.10
N VAL A 834 18.62 17.23 -2.77
CA VAL A 834 19.68 16.24 -2.98
C VAL A 834 20.15 15.75 -1.62
N ALA A 835 20.27 14.44 -1.46
CA ALA A 835 20.75 13.82 -0.23
C ALA A 835 21.76 12.71 -0.50
N GLY A 836 22.80 12.62 0.34
CA GLY A 836 23.75 11.51 0.28
C GLY A 836 25.18 11.85 0.71
N ILE A 837 26.14 11.00 0.32
CA ILE A 837 27.52 10.99 0.81
C ILE A 837 28.51 11.13 -0.34
N LEU A 838 29.47 12.04 -0.19
CA LEU A 838 30.64 12.14 -1.05
C LEU A 838 31.89 11.76 -0.26
N THR A 839 32.70 10.84 -0.78
CA THR A 839 33.92 10.35 -0.11
C THR A 839 35.17 10.88 -0.82
N LYS A 840 36.05 11.56 -0.07
CA LYS A 840 37.31 12.08 -0.60
C LYS A 840 38.31 10.94 -0.78
N LYS A 841 39.00 10.90 -1.93
CA LYS A 841 39.99 9.86 -2.26
C LYS A 841 41.00 9.65 -1.14
N GLY A 842 41.11 8.40 -0.69
CA GLY A 842 42.24 7.94 0.12
C GLY A 842 43.56 8.16 -0.64
N GLY A 843 44.58 8.69 0.04
CA GLY A 843 45.92 8.78 -0.54
C GLY A 843 46.42 7.37 -0.87
N VAL A 844 46.87 7.17 -2.11
CA VAL A 844 47.68 5.99 -2.44
C VAL A 844 48.96 6.11 -1.63
N ASN A 845 49.18 5.16 -0.70
CA ASN A 845 50.51 4.93 -0.15
C ASN A 845 51.44 4.42 -1.26
#